data_AF-A0A0Q8N736-F1
#
_entry.id   AF-A0A0Q8N736-F1
#
_cell.length_a   1.000
_cell.length_b   1.000
_cell.length_c   1.000
_cell.angle_alpha   90.00
_cell.angle_beta   90.00
_cell.angle_gamma   90.00
#
_symmetry.space_group_name_H-M   'P 1'
#
loop_
_entity.id
_entity.type
_entity.pdbx_description
1 polymer ?
#
loop_
_entity_poly.entity_id
_entity_poly.type
_entity_poly.pdbx_seq_one_letter_code
_entity_poly.pdbx_strand_id
1 'polypeptide(L)'
;MFFCVLTGVNAQDAGNDPSKFLPNITPPSPEAFKFSMYGNTPVGMFTGTPNINLPLFNYKTANLSIPYNLSYSSSGLKVDEINTKTGLGWNLIGGGVITRIVRNLEDDYFEDFPMKHLDITTVPESVMKNVYFYLFGENQGKDSERDIFIFNFPNNSGKFYLDNNNKIVFLEKSDIKVELIPVVGGGMYTFIITTTDGVKYYFQETEQTMLRTYGASHADPSIKTTAWYLNKIVHPKGDEIYFTYSNVTENYVQSQSQQASKAFPIQQTCASGQSYTKGITFGPIYEHNIRITGKTLNSISSNNPSSGSVAFSYEDKISNSEPGNVIKTITIKNKAVETIEKIDFDYLLTSNKRIFLNSFNFSEAANKYSFTYINPSDFPARLSKSQDHWGYFNGANNSTLLPRIEGSGFENFAFNAANREIDETKVQTGLLNKIIYPTKGYTELEYASNDYYGTKKVMPPTVNKELTLENDIEQRHMSTSVTFKADFSYEAKFTGGTYFANCDPANDTGGNHHKGYVTILCVEDGTYVPIFQYSDAYGTQVTPGVQSLDLTANSTIPYYFKVVQNKNYKVILVNDYTCTHSRVNLQYYVGAPQIINTNLLTGGCRVKSTKDYSLNNPTPVTKKYYYAKFDNLNVSSGDNFQVPYYLNYSDHPSYSGANDLSCTVTDAVLNSSSISSLFEMGSNVYYKYVTVSSGDTFENGYEENEFIINKDYREQIYIGDREFRNVPWSNLGWNNGKLLKTKIVEKQGSSYILRKEIINTYLKDANNPTLINFAIYNPAQGQFVNNTQEECLCTASNISKSYPVKYCSAIHIHQGDANGDCIASGADNVIFDIHHPCFGKTSGSFANIPTITHLDVMPYKYISYFVYLSNTTTNEYDKNGLNPITTLANYNYAGTNHLQLTSQSVTNSTTGLVGEVTETKYLYARDTQLAALPYINNLRGANIIGIPLNTQIFKGSTKISEQTTVYDKSTATNNLLLPKSIYSAKFPNALTSITTPSVGQLEKKITFDQYDSKGNITQYTLENGTSVSFIWGYDKTLPIAKIENATLAQIASALGITVAVLDTYSEAQANMSSLNGLRSNLLMVNCMITTFTHKPLVGISSVTDPKGDVMTYNYDSFNRLLTVRDRSNNILSENQYHYKN
;
A
#
# COMPACT_ATOMS: atom_id res chain seq x y z
N MET A 1 5.68 -41.69 11.56
CA MET A 1 5.12 -42.08 12.88
C MET A 1 5.82 -41.20 13.91
N PHE A 2 5.25 -40.03 14.21
CA PHE A 2 5.81 -39.02 15.11
C PHE A 2 4.84 -38.86 16.27
N PHE A 3 5.29 -39.20 17.47
CA PHE A 3 4.62 -38.88 18.73
C PHE A 3 4.71 -37.36 18.92
N CYS A 4 3.60 -36.66 18.76
CA CYS A 4 3.44 -35.26 19.14
C CYS A 4 3.24 -35.23 20.66
N VAL A 5 4.31 -35.02 21.41
CA VAL A 5 4.25 -34.79 22.85
C VAL A 5 3.68 -33.40 23.07
N LEU A 6 2.48 -33.37 23.67
CA LEU A 6 1.90 -32.22 24.34
C LEU A 6 2.89 -31.69 25.38
N THR A 7 3.54 -30.57 25.10
CA THR A 7 4.17 -29.70 26.12
C THR A 7 3.58 -28.31 26.04
N GLY A 8 2.82 -27.96 27.08
CA GLY A 8 2.74 -26.62 27.66
C GLY A 8 2.12 -25.51 26.82
N VAL A 9 0.82 -25.28 27.01
CA VAL A 9 0.35 -23.89 27.11
C VAL A 9 0.88 -23.37 28.45
N ASN A 10 2.08 -22.77 28.43
CA ASN A 10 2.53 -21.98 29.57
C ASN A 10 1.57 -20.80 29.75
N ALA A 11 1.36 -20.46 31.02
CA ALA A 11 0.47 -19.41 31.50
C ALA A 11 0.49 -18.15 30.63
N GLN A 12 -0.66 -17.48 30.54
CA GLN A 12 -0.80 -16.11 30.04
C GLN A 12 0.48 -15.29 30.28
N ASP A 13 0.94 -14.61 29.24
CA ASP A 13 2.05 -13.66 29.25
C ASP A 13 1.85 -12.58 30.32
N ALA A 14 2.12 -12.90 31.58
CA ALA A 14 2.41 -11.89 32.58
C ALA A 14 3.73 -11.27 32.13
N GLY A 15 3.73 -9.99 31.79
CA GLY A 15 4.94 -9.24 31.38
C GLY A 15 6.06 -9.16 32.43
N ASN A 16 5.98 -9.96 33.51
CA ASN A 16 6.82 -9.90 34.69
C ASN A 16 7.35 -11.31 35.11
N ASP A 17 7.32 -12.31 34.22
CA ASP A 17 7.98 -13.62 34.47
C ASP A 17 9.49 -13.54 34.11
N PRO A 18 10.41 -13.69 35.07
CA PRO A 18 11.84 -13.65 34.79
C PRO A 18 12.35 -14.82 33.95
N SER A 19 11.59 -15.91 33.83
CA SER A 19 11.93 -17.00 32.91
C SER A 19 11.95 -16.54 31.44
N LYS A 20 11.31 -15.41 31.11
CA LYS A 20 11.35 -14.76 29.79
C LYS A 20 12.64 -13.99 29.51
N PHE A 21 13.40 -13.62 30.54
CA PHE A 21 14.72 -13.02 30.36
C PHE A 21 15.81 -14.08 30.23
N LEU A 22 15.51 -15.34 30.56
CA LEU A 22 16.38 -16.47 30.29
C LEU A 22 16.25 -16.87 28.80
N PRO A 23 17.36 -17.08 28.08
CA PRO A 23 17.30 -17.68 26.75
C PRO A 23 16.77 -19.11 26.87
N ASN A 24 15.47 -19.32 26.60
CA ASN A 24 14.93 -20.66 26.41
C ASN A 24 15.25 -21.12 24.98
N ILE A 25 16.48 -21.60 24.79
CA ILE A 25 16.93 -22.10 23.49
C ILE A 25 16.41 -23.53 23.34
N THR A 26 15.21 -23.65 22.78
CA THR A 26 14.77 -24.92 22.20
C THR A 26 15.25 -24.92 20.75
N PRO A 27 16.25 -25.73 20.37
CA PRO A 27 16.66 -25.80 18.97
C PRO A 27 15.48 -26.29 18.13
N PRO A 28 15.19 -25.65 16.98
CA PRO A 28 14.20 -26.18 16.05
C PRO A 28 14.61 -27.60 15.62
N SER A 29 13.63 -28.45 15.28
CA SER A 29 13.94 -29.79 14.75
C SER A 29 14.88 -29.68 13.54
N PRO A 30 15.77 -30.65 13.29
CA PRO A 30 16.73 -30.58 12.19
C PRO A 30 16.10 -30.25 10.82
N GLU A 31 14.89 -30.74 10.55
CA GLU A 31 14.10 -30.40 9.35
C GLU A 31 13.58 -28.95 9.38
N ALA A 32 13.06 -28.44 10.50
CA ALA A 32 12.63 -27.04 10.62
C ALA A 32 13.82 -26.06 10.58
N PHE A 33 14.97 -26.47 11.12
CA PHE A 33 16.23 -25.73 11.09
C PHE A 33 16.74 -25.55 9.65
N LYS A 34 16.64 -26.57 8.77
CA LYS A 34 17.03 -26.47 7.36
C LYS A 34 16.31 -25.34 6.59
N PHE A 35 15.06 -25.05 6.95
CA PHE A 35 14.25 -23.94 6.39
C PHE A 35 14.50 -22.58 7.07
N SER A 36 15.08 -22.57 8.28
CA SER A 36 15.37 -21.37 9.09
C SER A 36 16.67 -20.65 8.68
N MET A 37 17.24 -21.07 7.56
CA MET A 37 18.64 -20.94 7.29
C MET A 37 18.80 -20.28 5.90
N TYR A 38 18.97 -18.95 5.93
CA TYR A 38 19.34 -17.99 4.86
C TYR A 38 18.25 -17.44 3.99
N GLY A 39 18.45 -16.16 3.63
CA GLY A 39 18.34 -15.68 2.25
C GLY A 39 16.98 -15.74 1.59
N ASN A 40 15.99 -16.23 2.33
CA ASN A 40 14.61 -16.28 1.93
C ASN A 40 14.05 -14.87 2.01
N THR A 41 14.53 -14.00 1.11
CA THR A 41 13.97 -12.69 0.82
C THR A 41 12.50 -12.97 0.60
N PRO A 42 11.63 -12.60 1.56
CA PRO A 42 10.21 -12.86 1.42
C PRO A 42 9.80 -12.21 0.11
N VAL A 43 9.34 -12.99 -0.85
CA VAL A 43 8.70 -12.43 -2.03
C VAL A 43 7.24 -12.29 -1.65
N GLY A 44 6.71 -11.08 -1.75
CA GLY A 44 5.27 -10.86 -1.65
C GLY A 44 4.62 -11.60 -2.82
N MET A 45 4.26 -12.86 -2.65
CA MET A 45 3.81 -13.72 -3.76
C MET A 45 2.61 -13.11 -4.48
N PHE A 46 1.74 -12.42 -3.75
CA PHE A 46 0.59 -11.71 -4.28
C PHE A 46 0.94 -10.58 -5.29
N THR A 47 2.07 -9.90 -5.10
CA THR A 47 2.51 -8.74 -5.91
C THR A 47 3.76 -9.01 -6.73
N GLY A 48 4.48 -10.08 -6.42
CA GLY A 48 5.80 -10.40 -6.96
C GLY A 48 6.94 -9.51 -6.46
N THR A 49 6.70 -8.62 -5.51
CA THR A 49 7.73 -7.69 -5.00
C THR A 49 8.67 -8.36 -4.01
N PRO A 50 9.98 -8.06 -4.01
CA PRO A 50 10.84 -8.40 -2.90
C PRO A 50 10.36 -7.68 -1.63
N ASN A 51 10.40 -8.34 -0.49
CA ASN A 51 10.03 -7.79 0.82
C ASN A 51 11.16 -8.06 1.82
N ILE A 52 12.30 -7.42 1.57
CA ILE A 52 13.52 -7.57 2.37
C ILE A 52 13.37 -6.68 3.61
N ASN A 53 13.70 -7.24 4.78
CA ASN A 53 13.70 -6.49 6.03
C ASN A 53 14.97 -6.83 6.84
N LEU A 54 15.90 -5.87 6.95
CA LEU A 54 17.20 -6.04 7.58
C LEU A 54 17.23 -5.30 8.93
N PRO A 55 17.49 -5.97 10.05
CA PRO A 55 17.50 -5.32 11.35
C PRO A 55 18.69 -4.37 11.51
N LEU A 56 18.43 -3.17 12.05
CA LEU A 56 19.47 -2.21 12.43
C LEU A 56 19.67 -2.21 13.95
N PHE A 57 18.60 -1.96 14.71
CA PHE A 57 18.63 -2.00 16.17
C PHE A 57 17.21 -2.13 16.74
N ASN A 58 17.09 -2.37 18.04
CA ASN A 58 15.80 -2.40 18.74
C ASN A 58 15.87 -1.53 19.99
N TYR A 59 15.13 -0.42 20.02
CA TYR A 59 15.08 0.45 21.18
C TYR A 59 14.09 -0.11 22.20
N LYS A 60 14.55 -0.34 23.44
CA LYS A 60 13.78 -1.03 24.48
C LYS A 60 13.70 -0.22 25.76
N THR A 61 12.49 -0.16 26.32
CA THR A 61 12.24 0.19 27.73
C THR A 61 11.83 -1.08 28.48
N ALA A 62 11.29 -0.96 29.70
CA ALA A 62 10.86 -2.14 30.46
C ALA A 62 9.68 -2.87 29.79
N ASN A 63 8.75 -2.13 29.19
CA ASN A 63 7.50 -2.67 28.61
C ASN A 63 7.28 -2.31 27.14
N LEU A 64 8.12 -1.46 26.53
CA LEU A 64 8.03 -1.11 25.10
C LEU A 64 9.27 -1.59 24.33
N SER A 65 9.07 -2.09 23.12
CA SER A 65 10.13 -2.51 22.19
C SER A 65 9.83 -1.97 20.80
N ILE A 66 10.80 -1.30 20.18
CA ILE A 66 10.66 -0.68 18.86
C ILE A 66 11.81 -1.13 17.96
N PRO A 67 11.57 -2.13 17.10
CA PRO A 67 12.58 -2.54 16.13
C PRO A 67 12.69 -1.49 15.02
N TYR A 68 13.92 -1.06 14.74
CA TYR A 68 14.29 -0.28 13.57
C TYR A 68 14.96 -1.19 12.57
N ASN A 69 14.38 -1.26 11.37
CA ASN A 69 14.84 -2.11 10.29
C ASN A 69 14.93 -1.31 8.99
N LEU A 70 15.81 -1.74 8.12
CA LEU A 70 15.92 -1.26 6.76
C LEU A 70 15.13 -2.20 5.84
N SER A 71 14.12 -1.67 5.15
CA SER A 71 13.25 -2.45 4.26
C SER A 71 13.47 -2.09 2.80
N TYR A 72 13.58 -3.10 1.93
CA TYR A 72 13.55 -2.93 0.49
C TYR A 72 12.32 -3.61 -0.09
N SER A 73 11.46 -2.80 -0.73
CA SER A 73 10.26 -3.26 -1.40
C SER A 73 10.02 -2.42 -2.65
N SER A 74 10.43 -2.93 -3.81
CA SER A 74 10.26 -2.24 -5.09
C SER A 74 9.85 -3.21 -6.19
N SER A 75 8.79 -2.86 -6.92
CA SER A 75 8.38 -3.51 -8.17
C SER A 75 9.01 -2.83 -9.39
N GLY A 76 10.15 -2.16 -9.26
CA GLY A 76 10.69 -1.24 -10.27
C GLY A 76 10.84 0.17 -9.69
N LEU A 77 11.86 0.89 -10.15
CA LEU A 77 12.08 2.29 -9.78
C LEU A 77 11.44 3.19 -10.85
N LYS A 78 10.61 4.15 -10.42
CA LYS A 78 10.04 5.12 -11.37
C LYS A 78 11.08 6.18 -11.72
N VAL A 79 11.01 6.70 -12.95
CA VAL A 79 11.95 7.74 -13.41
C VAL A 79 11.84 9.01 -12.55
N ASP A 80 10.65 9.39 -12.13
CA ASP A 80 10.46 10.62 -11.33
C ASP A 80 10.65 10.38 -9.82
N GLU A 81 10.88 9.15 -9.39
CA GLU A 81 11.04 8.75 -7.99
C GLU A 81 12.22 9.47 -7.32
N ILE A 82 12.00 9.86 -6.07
CA ILE A 82 12.97 10.55 -5.23
C ILE A 82 13.57 9.56 -4.24
N ASN A 83 14.86 9.73 -3.95
CA ASN A 83 15.51 8.94 -2.92
C ASN A 83 14.87 9.20 -1.56
N THR A 84 14.63 8.12 -0.83
CA THR A 84 14.35 8.22 0.59
C THR A 84 15.62 8.66 1.33
N LYS A 85 15.52 8.82 2.65
CA LYS A 85 16.68 9.07 3.52
C LYS A 85 17.66 7.89 3.57
N THR A 86 17.35 6.76 2.95
CA THR A 86 18.19 5.56 2.86
C THR A 86 18.55 5.16 1.43
N GLY A 87 18.26 6.01 0.43
CA GLY A 87 18.51 5.72 -0.99
C GLY A 87 17.31 5.07 -1.70
N LEU A 88 17.37 4.98 -3.04
CA LEU A 88 16.29 4.46 -3.87
C LEU A 88 15.89 3.01 -3.51
N GLY A 89 14.59 2.76 -3.45
CA GLY A 89 14.01 1.44 -3.11
C GLY A 89 14.10 1.03 -1.64
N TRP A 90 14.90 1.71 -0.81
CA TRP A 90 15.08 1.40 0.61
C TRP A 90 14.26 2.36 1.49
N ASN A 91 13.70 1.86 2.59
CA ASN A 91 12.99 2.63 3.59
C ASN A 91 13.47 2.28 5.00
N LEU A 92 13.57 3.27 5.89
CA LEU A 92 13.77 3.03 7.33
C LEU A 92 12.41 2.81 8.00
N ILE A 93 12.18 1.62 8.54
CA ILE A 93 10.95 1.25 9.24
C ILE A 93 11.22 1.18 10.74
N GLY A 94 10.41 1.86 11.56
CA GLY A 94 10.53 1.82 13.03
C GLY A 94 9.81 2.97 13.73
N GLY A 95 9.63 4.10 13.04
CA GLY A 95 8.75 5.19 13.49
C GLY A 95 7.28 4.91 13.23
N GLY A 96 6.44 5.92 13.48
CA GLY A 96 5.04 5.91 13.09
C GLY A 96 4.67 7.18 12.35
N VAL A 97 3.76 7.08 11.40
CA VAL A 97 3.19 8.23 10.68
C VAL A 97 1.72 7.99 10.36
N ILE A 98 0.94 9.06 10.43
CA ILE A 98 -0.38 9.15 9.79
C ILE A 98 -0.19 10.04 8.57
N THR A 99 -0.59 9.59 7.38
CA THR A 99 -0.62 10.40 6.16
C THR A 99 -2.05 10.63 5.71
N ARG A 100 -2.28 11.70 4.96
CA ARG A 100 -3.59 12.08 4.42
C ARG A 100 -3.50 12.24 2.92
N ILE A 101 -4.48 11.68 2.22
CA ILE A 101 -4.74 11.95 0.81
C ILE A 101 -5.88 12.96 0.79
N VAL A 102 -5.54 14.21 0.44
CA VAL A 102 -6.49 15.29 0.27
C VAL A 102 -7.20 15.11 -1.07
N ARG A 103 -8.54 15.03 -1.07
CA ARG A 103 -9.36 14.95 -2.29
C ARG A 103 -10.16 16.23 -2.43
N ASN A 104 -9.81 17.03 -3.44
CA ASN A 104 -10.35 18.38 -3.61
C ASN A 104 -9.95 19.32 -2.46
N LEU A 105 -10.77 19.46 -1.42
CA LEU A 105 -10.51 20.34 -0.28
C LEU A 105 -10.12 19.53 0.98
N GLU A 106 -9.79 20.22 2.07
CA GLU A 106 -9.47 19.59 3.35
C GLU A 106 -10.75 19.42 4.17
N ASP A 107 -11.07 18.21 4.65
CA ASP A 107 -12.17 17.92 5.60
C ASP A 107 -12.19 18.79 6.89
N ASP A 108 -11.06 19.41 7.26
CA ASP A 108 -10.88 20.30 8.41
C ASP A 108 -10.82 21.80 8.03
N TYR A 109 -11.07 22.13 6.76
CA TYR A 109 -11.26 23.51 6.29
C TYR A 109 -12.68 24.00 6.63
N PHE A 110 -12.78 25.13 7.33
CA PHE A 110 -14.04 25.71 7.79
C PHE A 110 -14.36 26.97 6.99
N GLU A 111 -15.35 26.89 6.10
CA GLU A 111 -16.07 28.07 5.61
C GLU A 111 -17.55 28.02 6.03
N ASP A 112 -18.23 29.17 5.93
CA ASP A 112 -19.56 29.54 6.45
C ASP A 112 -20.77 28.65 6.06
N PHE A 113 -20.57 27.44 5.54
CA PHE A 113 -21.62 26.51 5.17
C PHE A 113 -21.73 25.32 6.14
N PRO A 114 -22.95 24.94 6.56
CA PRO A 114 -23.22 23.97 7.61
C PRO A 114 -22.82 22.52 7.30
N MET A 115 -22.63 22.17 6.03
CA MET A 115 -22.28 20.82 5.59
C MET A 115 -20.83 20.77 5.11
N LYS A 116 -20.00 19.97 5.79
CA LYS A 116 -18.61 19.67 5.37
C LYS A 116 -18.56 18.87 4.08
N HIS A 117 -19.39 17.83 4.00
CA HIS A 117 -19.48 16.96 2.83
C HIS A 117 -20.91 16.77 2.37
N LEU A 118 -21.07 16.54 1.07
CA LEU A 118 -22.34 16.20 0.46
C LEU A 118 -22.93 14.91 1.06
N ASP A 119 -24.17 14.99 1.55
CA ASP A 119 -24.98 13.82 1.97
C ASP A 119 -26.36 13.85 1.32
N ILE A 120 -26.44 13.22 0.15
CA ILE A 120 -27.66 13.18 -0.65
C ILE A 120 -28.76 12.29 -0.06
N THR A 121 -28.45 11.45 0.94
CA THR A 121 -29.44 10.55 1.55
C THR A 121 -30.48 11.30 2.37
N THR A 122 -30.14 12.52 2.81
CA THR A 122 -31.04 13.43 3.53
C THR A 122 -32.00 14.19 2.60
N VAL A 123 -31.85 14.06 1.27
CA VAL A 123 -32.57 14.85 0.27
C VAL A 123 -33.28 13.94 -0.75
N PRO A 124 -34.55 13.59 -0.52
CA PRO A 124 -35.26 12.63 -1.39
C PRO A 124 -35.71 13.22 -2.74
N GLU A 125 -35.90 14.53 -2.84
CA GLU A 125 -36.45 15.19 -4.05
C GLU A 125 -35.37 15.45 -5.10
N SER A 126 -35.62 15.03 -6.35
CA SER A 126 -34.67 15.16 -7.47
C SER A 126 -34.25 16.61 -7.75
N VAL A 127 -35.20 17.55 -7.70
CA VAL A 127 -34.93 18.99 -7.89
C VAL A 127 -33.89 19.49 -6.88
N MET A 128 -34.00 19.05 -5.63
CA MET A 128 -33.05 19.44 -4.59
C MET A 128 -31.69 18.78 -4.77
N LYS A 129 -31.63 17.55 -5.28
CA LYS A 129 -30.35 16.90 -5.61
C LYS A 129 -29.56 17.72 -6.64
N ASN A 130 -30.22 18.26 -7.67
CA ASN A 130 -29.58 19.11 -8.67
C ASN A 130 -29.05 20.41 -8.04
N VAL A 131 -29.81 21.03 -7.15
CA VAL A 131 -29.37 22.21 -6.39
C VAL A 131 -28.14 21.89 -5.55
N TYR A 132 -28.08 20.73 -4.90
CA TYR A 132 -26.90 20.32 -4.12
C TYR A 132 -25.68 20.08 -5.01
N PHE A 133 -25.79 19.31 -6.10
CA PHE A 133 -24.64 19.11 -6.99
C PHE A 133 -24.14 20.42 -7.60
N TYR A 134 -25.04 21.36 -7.88
CA TYR A 134 -24.66 22.70 -8.31
C TYR A 134 -23.88 23.45 -7.22
N LEU A 135 -24.37 23.47 -5.98
CA LEU A 135 -23.69 24.14 -4.85
C LEU A 135 -22.31 23.56 -4.52
N PHE A 136 -22.15 22.23 -4.63
CA PHE A 136 -20.88 21.54 -4.38
C PHE A 136 -19.96 21.48 -5.62
N GLY A 137 -20.51 21.71 -6.82
CA GLY A 137 -19.76 21.71 -8.09
C GLY A 137 -19.20 23.07 -8.51
N GLU A 138 -19.60 24.15 -7.84
CA GLU A 138 -18.94 25.45 -7.92
C GLU A 138 -17.75 25.50 -6.94
N ASN A 139 -16.65 26.16 -7.32
CA ASN A 139 -15.48 26.45 -6.47
C ASN A 139 -15.81 27.43 -5.30
N GLN A 140 -16.89 27.18 -4.55
CA GLN A 140 -17.40 27.99 -3.42
C GLN A 140 -16.87 27.51 -2.06
N GLY A 141 -15.70 26.85 -2.04
CA GLY A 141 -15.12 26.30 -0.81
C GLY A 141 -15.96 25.18 -0.16
N LYS A 142 -16.56 24.29 -0.98
CA LYS A 142 -17.33 23.11 -0.52
C LYS A 142 -16.72 21.83 -1.06
N ASP A 143 -16.72 20.78 -0.24
CA ASP A 143 -16.10 19.50 -0.59
C ASP A 143 -17.15 18.40 -0.81
N SER A 144 -17.14 17.76 -1.97
CA SER A 144 -17.99 16.60 -2.28
C SER A 144 -17.26 15.27 -2.12
N GLU A 145 -15.94 15.33 -1.99
CA GLU A 145 -15.06 14.20 -1.74
C GLU A 145 -14.67 14.18 -0.27
N ARG A 146 -14.10 13.07 0.18
CA ARG A 146 -13.63 12.90 1.57
C ARG A 146 -12.20 12.47 1.57
N ASP A 147 -11.46 12.95 2.56
CA ASP A 147 -10.07 12.59 2.72
C ASP A 147 -9.90 11.19 3.30
N ILE A 148 -8.82 10.53 2.90
CA ILE A 148 -8.40 9.24 3.46
C ILE A 148 -7.15 9.46 4.30
N PHE A 149 -7.24 9.09 5.57
CA PHE A 149 -6.12 9.01 6.48
C PHE A 149 -5.59 7.58 6.50
N ILE A 150 -4.27 7.43 6.43
CA ILE A 150 -3.56 6.15 6.43
C ILE A 150 -2.56 6.20 7.58
N PHE A 151 -2.63 5.25 8.52
CA PHE A 151 -1.65 5.16 9.59
C PHE A 151 -0.78 3.91 9.44
N ASN A 152 0.48 4.05 9.83
CA ASN A 152 1.42 2.94 9.95
C ASN A 152 2.36 3.24 11.14
N PHE A 153 2.39 2.35 12.12
CA PHE A 153 3.26 2.41 13.29
C PHE A 153 3.50 0.98 13.81
N PRO A 154 4.34 0.77 14.84
CA PRO A 154 4.71 -0.58 15.27
C PRO A 154 3.52 -1.54 15.41
N ASN A 155 3.54 -2.63 14.62
CA ASN A 155 2.53 -3.70 14.54
C ASN A 155 1.11 -3.28 14.14
N ASN A 156 0.88 -2.03 13.71
CA ASN A 156 -0.46 -1.52 13.43
C ASN A 156 -0.46 -0.65 12.16
N SER A 157 -1.41 -0.92 11.26
CA SER A 157 -1.68 -0.09 10.10
C SER A 157 -3.16 -0.12 9.75
N GLY A 158 -3.63 0.88 9.01
CA GLY A 158 -5.03 0.96 8.62
C GLY A 158 -5.37 2.26 7.92
N LYS A 159 -6.64 2.36 7.52
CA LYS A 159 -7.19 3.54 6.85
C LYS A 159 -8.52 3.96 7.48
N PHE A 160 -8.75 5.25 7.61
CA PHE A 160 -10.00 5.82 8.09
C PHE A 160 -10.33 7.13 7.39
N TYR A 161 -11.58 7.56 7.49
CA TYR A 161 -12.05 8.88 7.07
C TYR A 161 -12.86 9.53 8.20
N LEU A 162 -13.15 10.82 8.07
CA LEU A 162 -13.99 11.57 9.00
C LEU A 162 -15.42 11.67 8.44
N ASP A 163 -16.42 11.35 9.26
CA ASP A 163 -17.81 11.63 8.90
C ASP A 163 -18.16 13.13 9.10
N ASN A 164 -19.39 13.53 8.78
CA ASN A 164 -19.84 14.93 8.91
C ASN A 164 -19.80 15.46 10.36
N ASN A 165 -19.63 14.58 11.35
CA ASN A 165 -19.54 14.88 12.78
C ASN A 165 -18.11 14.70 13.33
N ASN A 166 -17.08 14.66 12.46
CA ASN A 166 -15.68 14.41 12.82
C ASN A 166 -15.47 13.06 13.54
N LYS A 167 -16.36 12.08 13.36
CA LYS A 167 -16.18 10.74 13.91
C LYS A 167 -15.28 9.93 12.99
N ILE A 168 -14.36 9.18 13.59
CA ILE A 168 -13.48 8.26 12.89
C ILE A 168 -14.29 7.06 12.39
N VAL A 169 -14.25 6.82 11.08
CA VAL A 169 -14.80 5.61 10.47
C VAL A 169 -13.69 4.85 9.76
N PHE A 170 -13.36 3.67 10.29
CA PHE A 170 -12.37 2.80 9.67
C PHE A 170 -12.92 2.12 8.41
N LEU A 171 -12.09 2.05 7.36
CA LEU A 171 -12.38 1.24 6.18
C LEU A 171 -12.27 -0.26 6.52
N GLU A 172 -11.24 -0.66 7.27
CA GLU A 172 -11.14 -1.97 7.92
C GLU A 172 -11.39 -1.80 9.42
N LYS A 173 -12.53 -2.32 9.90
CA LYS A 173 -12.97 -2.14 11.29
C LYS A 173 -11.91 -2.60 12.27
N SER A 174 -11.65 -1.76 13.28
CA SER A 174 -10.67 -2.00 14.32
C SER A 174 -11.20 -1.51 15.67
N ASP A 175 -10.78 -2.17 16.74
CA ASP A 175 -11.03 -1.76 18.13
C ASP A 175 -9.98 -0.76 18.66
N ILE A 176 -9.01 -0.39 17.82
CA ILE A 176 -8.08 0.70 18.12
C ILE A 176 -8.87 2.00 18.26
N LYS A 177 -8.57 2.76 19.31
CA LYS A 177 -9.20 4.06 19.55
C LYS A 177 -8.35 5.16 18.93
N VAL A 178 -8.94 6.00 18.07
CA VAL A 178 -8.29 7.18 17.49
C VAL A 178 -8.97 8.42 18.03
N GLU A 179 -8.19 9.36 18.56
CA GLU A 179 -8.64 10.61 19.17
C GLU A 179 -8.05 11.80 18.41
N LEU A 180 -8.90 12.75 18.02
CA LEU A 180 -8.53 14.03 17.45
C LEU A 180 -8.27 15.04 18.58
N ILE A 181 -7.10 15.66 18.59
CA ILE A 181 -6.69 16.64 19.59
C ILE A 181 -6.62 18.02 18.93
N PRO A 182 -7.50 18.98 19.29
CA PRO A 182 -7.48 20.32 18.72
C PRO A 182 -6.24 21.10 19.18
N VAL A 183 -5.63 21.86 18.27
CA VAL A 183 -4.53 22.78 18.58
C VAL A 183 -5.09 24.16 18.95
N VAL A 184 -4.65 24.72 20.07
CA VAL A 184 -5.08 26.05 20.55
C VAL A 184 -4.59 27.11 19.58
N GLY A 185 -5.51 27.89 18.99
CA GLY A 185 -5.19 29.00 18.08
C GLY A 185 -5.52 28.78 16.59
N GLY A 186 -6.08 27.62 16.20
CA GLY A 186 -6.78 27.46 14.91
C GLY A 186 -6.49 26.17 14.12
N GLY A 187 -7.55 25.66 13.48
CA GLY A 187 -7.59 24.83 12.26
C GLY A 187 -7.12 23.37 12.29
N MET A 188 -6.09 23.04 13.05
CA MET A 188 -5.39 21.76 12.84
C MET A 188 -5.54 20.82 14.03
N TYR A 189 -5.94 19.58 13.75
CA TYR A 189 -5.95 18.52 14.76
C TYR A 189 -4.64 17.72 14.73
N THR A 190 -4.27 17.16 15.87
CA THR A 190 -3.26 16.09 15.99
C THR A 190 -3.93 14.81 16.46
N PHE A 191 -3.23 13.68 16.45
CA PHE A 191 -3.86 12.39 16.75
C PHE A 191 -3.24 11.71 17.98
N ILE A 192 -4.09 11.07 18.76
CA ILE A 192 -3.68 10.03 19.72
C ILE A 192 -4.34 8.72 19.30
N ILE A 193 -3.51 7.69 19.08
CA ILE A 193 -3.99 6.34 18.82
C ILE A 193 -3.74 5.50 20.06
N THR A 194 -4.78 4.86 20.60
CA THR A 194 -4.67 3.89 21.71
C THR A 194 -4.97 2.49 21.21
N THR A 195 -3.98 1.60 21.28
CA THR A 195 -4.11 0.18 20.90
C THR A 195 -4.94 -0.60 21.93
N THR A 196 -5.31 -1.84 21.60
CA THR A 196 -6.20 -2.68 22.42
C THR A 196 -5.55 -3.20 23.71
N ASP A 197 -4.24 -3.05 23.86
CA ASP A 197 -3.47 -3.29 25.08
C ASP A 197 -3.29 -2.01 25.93
N GLY A 198 -3.85 -0.88 25.49
CA GLY A 198 -3.83 0.41 26.19
C GLY A 198 -2.61 1.29 25.92
N VAL A 199 -1.67 0.87 25.05
CA VAL A 199 -0.52 1.71 24.68
C VAL A 199 -1.00 2.90 23.84
N LYS A 200 -0.52 4.10 24.19
CA LYS A 200 -0.87 5.35 23.51
C LYS A 200 0.25 5.82 22.62
N TYR A 201 -0.08 6.21 21.39
CA TYR A 201 0.81 6.73 20.36
C TYR A 201 0.35 8.14 20.01
N TYR A 202 1.23 9.12 20.15
CA TYR A 202 0.94 10.53 19.93
C TYR A 202 1.57 10.97 18.60
N PHE A 203 0.75 11.49 17.69
CA PHE A 203 1.16 11.97 16.38
C PHE A 203 0.94 13.48 16.31
N GLN A 204 1.92 14.24 16.77
CA GLN A 204 1.80 15.69 16.97
C GLN A 204 2.78 16.52 16.12
N GLU A 205 3.75 15.88 15.47
CA GLU A 205 4.70 16.58 14.60
C GLU A 205 4.17 16.58 13.17
N THR A 206 3.74 17.74 12.67
CA THR A 206 3.09 17.86 11.35
C THR A 206 4.06 18.12 10.22
N GLU A 207 3.74 17.63 9.03
CA GLU A 207 4.33 18.00 7.75
C GLU A 207 3.29 18.69 6.86
N GLN A 208 3.76 19.71 6.14
CA GLN A 208 2.96 20.47 5.19
C GLN A 208 3.51 20.27 3.78
N THR A 209 2.60 20.06 2.84
CA THR A 209 2.88 19.96 1.41
C THR A 209 2.21 21.11 0.68
N MET A 210 2.93 21.70 -0.27
CA MET A 210 2.42 22.70 -1.20
C MET A 210 2.77 22.26 -2.61
N LEU A 211 1.77 22.15 -3.48
CA LEU A 211 1.94 21.83 -4.89
C LEU A 211 1.70 23.09 -5.73
N ARG A 212 2.54 23.31 -6.76
CA ARG A 212 2.38 24.41 -7.72
C ARG A 212 2.74 23.95 -9.12
N THR A 213 1.84 24.15 -10.08
CA THR A 213 2.11 23.93 -11.51
C THR A 213 2.58 25.24 -12.15
N TYR A 214 3.71 25.23 -12.85
CA TYR A 214 4.24 26.42 -13.54
C TYR A 214 3.99 26.36 -15.06
N GLY A 215 3.21 27.34 -15.57
CA GLY A 215 2.93 27.61 -16.99
C GLY A 215 1.45 27.93 -17.24
N ALA A 216 1.15 29.14 -17.76
CA ALA A 216 -0.17 29.71 -18.12
C ALA A 216 -1.30 29.66 -17.06
N SER A 217 -1.62 30.82 -16.45
CA SER A 217 -2.57 31.05 -15.33
C SER A 217 -2.25 30.23 -14.08
N HIS A 218 -1.59 30.89 -13.12
CA HIS A 218 -1.16 30.26 -11.88
C HIS A 218 -2.36 29.79 -11.04
N ALA A 219 -2.36 28.53 -10.62
CA ALA A 219 -3.18 28.09 -9.51
C ALA A 219 -2.65 28.73 -8.21
N ASP A 220 -3.56 29.18 -7.35
CA ASP A 220 -3.18 29.71 -6.05
C ASP A 220 -2.49 28.62 -5.21
N PRO A 221 -1.35 28.94 -4.58
CA PRO A 221 -0.61 27.96 -3.80
C PRO A 221 -1.41 27.55 -2.57
N SER A 222 -1.90 26.30 -2.54
CA SER A 222 -2.52 25.74 -1.34
C SER A 222 -1.50 24.94 -0.54
N ILE A 223 -1.30 25.33 0.72
CA ILE A 223 -0.53 24.55 1.70
C ILE A 223 -1.50 23.62 2.41
N LYS A 224 -1.18 22.33 2.44
CA LYS A 224 -2.02 21.27 3.02
C LYS A 224 -1.22 20.49 4.05
N THR A 225 -1.84 20.10 5.16
CA THR A 225 -1.17 19.17 6.09
C THR A 225 -1.46 17.73 5.71
N THR A 226 -0.38 17.03 5.38
CA THR A 226 -0.42 15.74 4.70
C THR A 226 0.16 14.61 5.53
N ALA A 227 0.91 14.91 6.61
CA ALA A 227 1.38 13.89 7.54
C ALA A 227 1.54 14.37 8.99
N TRP A 228 1.41 13.42 9.93
CA TRP A 228 1.65 13.57 11.37
C TRP A 228 2.59 12.45 11.83
N TYR A 229 3.77 12.82 12.31
CA TYR A 229 4.79 11.89 12.80
C TYR A 229 4.61 11.59 14.29
N LEU A 230 4.89 10.34 14.65
CA LEU A 230 4.89 9.84 16.01
C LEU A 230 5.97 10.53 16.84
N ASN A 231 5.60 11.31 17.83
CA ASN A 231 6.54 12.01 18.72
C ASN A 231 6.65 11.39 20.11
N LYS A 232 5.63 10.64 20.55
CA LYS A 232 5.59 10.03 21.88
C LYS A 232 4.83 8.71 21.90
N ILE A 233 5.32 7.73 22.66
CA ILE A 233 4.61 6.49 23.01
C ILE A 233 4.52 6.41 24.53
N VAL A 234 3.37 6.00 25.06
CA VAL A 234 3.15 5.81 26.51
C VAL A 234 2.54 4.44 26.76
N HIS A 235 3.25 3.60 27.52
CA HIS A 235 2.73 2.33 28.01
C HIS A 235 1.82 2.56 29.24
N PRO A 236 0.76 1.75 29.45
CA PRO A 236 -0.09 1.87 30.65
C PRO A 236 0.64 1.82 31.99
N LYS A 237 1.82 1.20 32.04
CA LYS A 237 2.69 1.14 33.25
C LYS A 237 3.61 2.35 33.43
N GLY A 238 3.61 3.32 32.52
CA GLY A 238 4.34 4.59 32.67
C GLY A 238 5.66 4.70 31.89
N ASP A 239 6.07 3.68 31.15
CA ASP A 239 7.19 3.83 30.21
C ASP A 239 6.82 4.79 29.09
N GLU A 240 7.69 5.76 28.81
CA GLU A 240 7.50 6.70 27.71
C GLU A 240 8.70 6.67 26.77
N ILE A 241 8.44 6.65 25.46
CA ILE A 241 9.47 6.81 24.42
C ILE A 241 9.18 8.11 23.66
N TYR A 242 10.22 8.89 23.42
CA TYR A 242 10.15 10.16 22.68
C TYR A 242 10.96 10.09 21.39
N PHE A 243 10.40 10.69 20.34
CA PHE A 243 11.06 10.91 19.05
C PHE A 243 11.20 12.42 18.86
N THR A 244 12.43 12.89 18.67
CA THR A 244 12.69 14.30 18.37
C THR A 244 12.98 14.47 16.90
N TYR A 245 12.46 15.54 16.30
CA TYR A 245 12.60 15.82 14.87
C TYR A 245 13.21 17.20 14.65
N SER A 246 13.97 17.32 13.56
CA SER A 246 14.42 18.59 13.01
C SER A 246 13.51 19.00 11.86
N ASN A 247 13.21 20.30 11.76
CA ASN A 247 12.45 20.83 10.63
C ASN A 247 13.34 20.88 9.39
N VAL A 248 12.82 20.39 8.25
CA VAL A 248 13.50 20.47 6.96
C VAL A 248 12.51 20.99 5.93
N THR A 249 12.97 21.86 5.04
CA THR A 249 12.17 22.29 3.88
C THR A 249 12.88 21.84 2.60
N GLU A 250 12.16 21.08 1.78
CA GLU A 250 12.62 20.60 0.48
C GLU A 250 11.76 21.25 -0.61
N ASN A 251 12.41 21.70 -1.68
CA ASN A 251 11.75 22.25 -2.86
C ASN A 251 12.35 21.59 -4.09
N TYR A 252 11.50 21.02 -4.94
CA TYR A 252 11.94 20.33 -6.16
C TYR A 252 10.79 20.17 -7.15
N VAL A 253 11.11 19.79 -8.38
CA VAL A 253 10.11 19.43 -9.40
C VAL A 253 9.73 17.96 -9.20
N GLN A 254 8.50 17.69 -8.77
CA GLN A 254 8.00 16.34 -8.50
C GLN A 254 7.85 15.52 -9.79
N SER A 255 7.29 16.13 -10.82
CA SER A 255 7.03 15.50 -12.11
C SER A 255 6.89 16.55 -13.21
N GLN A 256 6.92 16.08 -14.46
CA GLN A 256 6.60 16.88 -15.63
C GLN A 256 5.39 16.31 -16.35
N SER A 257 4.53 17.18 -16.87
CA SER A 257 3.40 16.80 -17.70
C SER A 257 3.35 17.61 -18.99
N GLN A 258 2.69 17.06 -19.99
CA GLN A 258 2.43 17.73 -21.25
C GLN A 258 1.03 17.35 -21.73
N GLN A 259 0.36 18.29 -22.39
CA GLN A 259 -0.94 18.05 -22.98
C GLN A 259 -0.97 18.47 -24.45
N ALA A 260 -1.84 17.84 -25.23
CA ALA A 260 -2.25 18.32 -26.54
C ALA A 260 -3.77 18.37 -26.61
N SER A 261 -4.34 19.32 -27.34
CA SER A 261 -5.79 19.46 -27.49
C SER A 261 -6.22 19.58 -28.95
N LYS A 262 -7.42 19.13 -29.28
CA LYS A 262 -8.09 19.30 -30.58
C LYS A 262 -9.61 19.37 -30.39
N ALA A 263 -10.34 19.89 -31.38
CA ALA A 263 -11.80 19.84 -31.34
C ALA A 263 -12.34 18.39 -31.34
N PHE A 264 -13.40 18.14 -30.58
CA PHE A 264 -14.08 16.83 -30.53
C PHE A 264 -15.63 16.97 -30.53
N PRO A 265 -16.34 16.48 -31.56
CA PRO A 265 -15.81 16.00 -32.84
C PRO A 265 -15.01 17.10 -33.58
N ILE A 266 -14.18 16.72 -34.55
CA ILE A 266 -13.22 17.61 -35.24
C ILE A 266 -13.90 18.85 -35.83
N GLN A 267 -15.14 18.69 -36.30
CA GLN A 267 -16.00 19.78 -36.73
C GLN A 267 -17.28 19.77 -35.90
N GLN A 268 -17.54 20.88 -35.22
CA GLN A 268 -18.75 21.11 -34.45
C GLN A 268 -19.53 22.24 -35.11
N THR A 269 -20.84 22.11 -35.23
CA THR A 269 -21.69 23.15 -35.81
C THR A 269 -22.59 23.71 -34.72
N CYS A 270 -22.52 25.03 -34.54
CA CYS A 270 -23.34 25.76 -33.58
C CYS A 270 -24.74 25.98 -34.14
N ALA A 271 -25.72 26.20 -33.27
CA ALA A 271 -27.12 26.43 -33.67
C ALA A 271 -27.29 27.64 -34.62
N SER A 272 -26.33 28.57 -34.61
CA SER A 272 -26.21 29.71 -35.52
C SER A 272 -25.71 29.35 -36.94
N GLY A 273 -25.37 28.08 -37.21
CA GLY A 273 -24.80 27.61 -38.47
C GLY A 273 -23.28 27.77 -38.59
N GLN A 274 -22.60 28.34 -37.57
CA GLN A 274 -21.15 28.47 -37.56
C GLN A 274 -20.45 27.14 -37.24
N SER A 275 -19.30 26.88 -37.87
CA SER A 275 -18.49 25.68 -37.61
C SER A 275 -17.27 26.03 -36.75
N TYR A 276 -17.07 25.27 -35.67
CA TYR A 276 -15.85 25.26 -34.86
C TYR A 276 -14.97 24.07 -35.26
N THR A 277 -13.71 24.37 -35.54
CA THR A 277 -12.67 23.37 -35.82
C THR A 277 -11.38 23.81 -35.16
N LYS A 278 -10.70 22.90 -34.46
CA LYS A 278 -9.39 23.15 -33.86
C LYS A 278 -8.45 21.98 -34.17
N GLY A 279 -7.34 22.31 -34.82
CA GLY A 279 -6.23 21.37 -35.06
C GLY A 279 -5.53 20.98 -33.77
N ILE A 280 -4.55 20.08 -33.87
CA ILE A 280 -3.78 19.69 -32.69
C ILE A 280 -2.94 20.87 -32.19
N THR A 281 -3.17 21.26 -30.95
CA THR A 281 -2.40 22.31 -30.26
C THR A 281 -1.59 21.66 -29.16
N PHE A 282 -0.27 21.77 -29.23
CA PHE A 282 0.64 21.25 -28.21
C PHE A 282 0.84 22.28 -27.10
N GLY A 283 0.64 21.85 -25.86
CA GLY A 283 1.06 22.60 -24.68
C GLY A 283 2.58 22.47 -24.46
N PRO A 284 3.20 23.43 -23.76
CA PRO A 284 4.54 23.27 -23.24
C PRO A 284 4.60 22.11 -22.22
N ILE A 285 5.81 21.71 -21.86
CA ILE A 285 6.00 20.82 -20.71
C ILE A 285 5.83 21.66 -19.44
N TYR A 286 4.88 21.27 -18.60
CA TYR A 286 4.60 21.89 -17.32
C TYR A 286 5.36 21.18 -16.21
N GLU A 287 5.95 21.96 -15.31
CA GLU A 287 6.63 21.45 -14.13
C GLU A 287 5.72 21.52 -12.91
N HIS A 288 5.55 20.38 -12.24
CA HIS A 288 4.84 20.30 -10.98
C HIS A 288 5.84 20.45 -9.84
N ASN A 289 5.97 21.68 -9.34
CA ASN A 289 6.84 22.01 -8.24
C ASN A 289 6.16 21.65 -6.93
N ILE A 290 6.89 21.01 -6.04
CA ILE A 290 6.42 20.68 -4.70
C ILE A 290 7.37 21.29 -3.67
N ARG A 291 6.77 21.84 -2.62
CA ARG A 291 7.45 22.27 -1.40
C ARG A 291 6.95 21.42 -0.26
N ILE A 292 7.86 20.75 0.43
CA ILE A 292 7.57 19.95 1.61
C ILE A 292 8.26 20.63 2.79
N THR A 293 7.47 21.07 3.77
CA THR A 293 7.95 21.49 5.09
C THR A 293 7.73 20.33 6.04
N GLY A 294 8.74 19.46 6.11
CA GLY A 294 8.68 18.15 6.73
C GLY A 294 9.60 17.99 7.95
N LYS A 295 9.77 16.74 8.36
CA LYS A 295 10.47 16.35 9.58
C LYS A 295 11.56 15.30 9.31
N THR A 296 12.74 15.49 9.90
CA THR A 296 13.80 14.46 9.93
C THR A 296 14.05 13.99 11.36
N LEU A 297 14.06 12.68 11.59
CA LEU A 297 14.23 12.10 12.92
C LEU A 297 15.64 12.38 13.45
N ASN A 298 15.76 13.07 14.58
CA ASN A 298 17.03 13.46 15.17
C ASN A 298 17.46 12.48 16.27
N SER A 299 16.56 12.11 17.18
CA SER A 299 16.87 11.19 18.27
C SER A 299 15.67 10.40 18.79
N ILE A 300 15.96 9.25 19.41
CA ILE A 300 15.03 8.45 20.19
C ILE A 300 15.55 8.38 21.63
N SER A 301 14.66 8.59 22.59
CA SER A 301 14.97 8.54 24.02
C SER A 301 13.76 8.05 24.81
N SER A 302 13.92 7.89 26.12
CA SER A 302 12.81 7.51 27.01
C SER A 302 12.81 8.39 28.26
N ASN A 303 11.72 8.33 29.02
CA ASN A 303 11.66 8.95 30.35
C ASN A 303 12.56 8.26 31.40
N ASN A 304 13.20 7.14 31.04
CA ASN A 304 14.18 6.45 31.87
C ASN A 304 15.59 6.51 31.23
N PRO A 305 16.55 7.24 31.83
CA PRO A 305 17.92 7.31 31.32
C PRO A 305 18.62 5.94 31.20
N SER A 306 18.21 4.93 31.98
CA SER A 306 18.76 3.58 31.91
C SER A 306 18.48 2.86 30.58
N SER A 307 17.48 3.32 29.81
CA SER A 307 17.20 2.83 28.46
C SER A 307 18.13 3.41 27.38
N GLY A 308 19.03 4.34 27.72
CA GLY A 308 19.94 4.95 26.76
C GLY A 308 19.24 5.81 25.71
N SER A 309 19.95 6.13 24.63
CA SER A 309 19.43 6.97 23.54
C SER A 309 19.98 6.55 22.18
N VAL A 310 19.28 6.93 21.11
CA VAL A 310 19.72 6.76 19.73
C VAL A 310 19.75 8.12 19.05
N ALA A 311 20.82 8.43 18.34
CA ALA A 311 20.99 9.66 17.58
C ALA A 311 21.21 9.35 16.10
N PHE A 312 20.58 10.15 15.23
CA PHE A 312 20.67 10.04 13.78
C PHE A 312 21.43 11.25 13.24
N SER A 313 22.35 10.99 12.31
CA SER A 313 23.05 12.04 11.58
C SER A 313 22.85 11.85 10.08
N TYR A 314 22.80 12.95 9.35
CA TYR A 314 22.51 12.97 7.93
C TYR A 314 23.61 13.71 7.16
N GLU A 315 23.73 13.41 5.88
CA GLU A 315 24.56 14.15 4.94
C GLU A 315 23.79 14.40 3.64
N ASP A 316 24.10 15.51 2.96
CA ASP A 316 23.54 15.81 1.63
C ASP A 316 24.52 15.34 0.55
N LYS A 317 24.06 14.45 -0.34
CA LYS A 317 24.87 13.89 -1.44
C LYS A 317 24.74 14.65 -2.76
N ILE A 318 23.67 15.43 -2.98
CA ILE A 318 23.38 16.02 -4.32
C ILE A 318 23.68 17.52 -4.38
N SER A 319 23.72 18.23 -3.24
CA SER A 319 24.09 19.66 -3.13
C SER A 319 23.24 20.59 -4.02
N ASN A 320 22.14 21.13 -3.46
CA ASN A 320 21.19 22.09 -4.08
C ASN A 320 20.47 21.59 -5.37
N SER A 321 19.19 22.00 -5.51
CA SER A 321 18.19 21.69 -6.56
C SER A 321 17.39 20.39 -6.48
N GLU A 322 17.85 19.37 -5.76
CA GLU A 322 17.14 18.08 -5.59
C GLU A 322 17.34 17.52 -4.17
N PRO A 323 16.38 16.78 -3.58
CA PRO A 323 16.52 16.20 -2.24
C PRO A 323 17.64 15.16 -2.15
N GLY A 324 18.83 15.53 -1.64
CA GLY A 324 19.98 14.62 -1.51
C GLY A 324 20.29 14.15 -0.08
N ASN A 325 19.46 14.53 0.90
CA ASN A 325 19.72 14.26 2.31
C ASN A 325 19.47 12.78 2.67
N VAL A 326 20.51 12.08 3.12
CA VAL A 326 20.48 10.66 3.50
C VAL A 326 21.12 10.43 4.87
N ILE A 327 20.78 9.33 5.53
CA ILE A 327 21.33 8.94 6.84
C ILE A 327 22.81 8.60 6.65
N LYS A 328 23.69 9.25 7.41
CA LYS A 328 25.12 8.98 7.45
C LYS A 328 25.48 7.95 8.51
N THR A 329 25.02 8.20 9.74
CA THR A 329 25.36 7.38 10.91
C THR A 329 24.19 7.33 11.88
N ILE A 330 23.92 6.14 12.44
CA ILE A 330 23.08 5.94 13.62
C ILE A 330 23.99 5.60 14.80
N THR A 331 23.88 6.34 15.91
CA THR A 331 24.69 6.13 17.12
C THR A 331 23.80 5.72 18.28
N ILE A 332 24.10 4.59 18.91
CA ILE A 332 23.37 4.07 20.07
C ILE A 332 24.24 4.29 21.31
N LYS A 333 23.66 4.91 22.33
CA LYS A 333 24.35 5.27 23.57
C LYS A 333 23.67 4.63 24.78
N ASN A 334 24.49 4.22 25.75
CA ASN A 334 24.00 3.76 27.05
C ASN A 334 23.64 4.93 27.98
N LYS A 335 23.27 4.62 29.23
CA LYS A 335 22.97 5.60 30.29
C LYS A 335 24.13 6.57 30.59
N ALA A 336 25.38 6.10 30.47
CA ALA A 336 26.59 6.90 30.69
C ALA A 336 26.95 7.77 29.46
N VAL A 337 26.09 7.78 28.42
CA VAL A 337 26.30 8.51 27.16
C VAL A 337 27.47 7.94 26.33
N GLU A 338 27.99 6.78 26.71
CA GLU A 338 29.01 6.06 25.95
C GLU A 338 28.36 5.40 24.73
N THR A 339 29.08 5.43 23.61
CA THR A 339 28.62 4.77 22.38
C THR A 339 28.80 3.26 22.55
N ILE A 340 27.70 2.53 22.47
CA ILE A 340 27.72 1.05 22.51
C ILE A 340 27.65 0.43 21.12
N GLU A 341 27.10 1.17 20.14
CA GLU A 341 27.05 0.75 18.75
C GLU A 341 26.94 1.97 17.84
N LYS A 342 27.54 1.85 16.65
CA LYS A 342 27.55 2.84 15.60
C LYS A 342 27.32 2.13 14.27
N ILE A 343 26.31 2.57 13.54
CA ILE A 343 25.95 2.04 12.22
C ILE A 343 26.24 3.11 11.18
N ASP A 344 27.26 2.88 10.35
CA ASP A 344 27.70 3.80 9.30
C ASP A 344 27.20 3.34 7.93
N PHE A 345 26.57 4.26 7.20
CA PHE A 345 25.96 4.03 5.88
C PHE A 345 26.86 4.58 4.77
N ASP A 346 26.97 3.83 3.69
CA ASP A 346 27.71 4.19 2.49
C ASP A 346 26.82 4.09 1.25
N TYR A 347 27.00 5.04 0.32
CA TYR A 347 26.11 5.23 -0.81
C TYR A 347 26.87 5.38 -2.12
N LEU A 348 26.30 4.82 -3.17
CA LEU A 348 26.68 5.05 -4.56
C LEU A 348 25.87 6.24 -5.10
N LEU A 349 26.56 7.32 -5.48
CA LEU A 349 25.99 8.44 -6.24
C LEU A 349 26.38 8.29 -7.72
N THR A 350 25.40 8.19 -8.60
CA THR A 350 25.65 8.08 -10.06
C THR A 350 25.83 9.46 -10.70
N SER A 351 26.38 9.51 -11.92
CA SER A 351 26.50 10.73 -12.72
C SER A 351 25.14 11.40 -13.00
N ASN A 352 24.07 10.61 -13.05
CA ASN A 352 22.68 11.06 -13.20
C ASN A 352 22.04 11.52 -11.87
N LYS A 353 22.84 11.74 -10.82
CA LYS A 353 22.42 12.18 -9.49
C LYS A 353 21.45 11.21 -8.79
N ARG A 354 21.67 9.90 -8.97
CA ARG A 354 20.87 8.85 -8.29
C ARG A 354 21.64 8.26 -7.13
N ILE A 355 20.97 8.13 -5.98
CA ILE A 355 21.57 7.62 -4.75
C ILE A 355 21.07 6.20 -4.47
N PHE A 356 21.99 5.25 -4.45
CA PHE A 356 21.75 3.86 -4.07
C PHE A 356 22.52 3.53 -2.79
N LEU A 357 21.92 2.75 -1.88
CA LEU A 357 22.61 2.30 -0.68
C LEU A 357 23.64 1.23 -1.05
N ASN A 358 24.91 1.50 -0.89
CA ASN A 358 25.98 0.56 -1.23
C ASN A 358 26.24 -0.44 -0.10
N SER A 359 26.32 0.06 1.14
CA SER A 359 26.52 -0.79 2.32
C SER A 359 26.13 -0.09 3.61
N PHE A 360 25.99 -0.86 4.69
CA PHE A 360 26.08 -0.32 6.04
C PHE A 360 26.91 -1.25 6.93
N ASN A 361 27.60 -0.65 7.89
CA ASN A 361 28.60 -1.31 8.73
C ASN A 361 28.29 -1.04 10.20
N PHE A 362 28.34 -2.09 11.01
CA PHE A 362 28.33 -1.96 12.48
C PHE A 362 29.76 -1.67 12.99
N SER A 363 29.91 -1.37 14.28
CA SER A 363 31.22 -1.03 14.87
C SER A 363 32.27 -2.12 14.68
N GLU A 364 31.85 -3.39 14.68
CA GLU A 364 32.74 -4.48 14.28
C GLU A 364 32.79 -4.59 12.76
N ALA A 365 33.94 -4.30 12.15
CA ALA A 365 34.09 -4.26 10.69
C ALA A 365 33.77 -5.59 9.96
N ALA A 366 33.81 -6.73 10.67
CA ALA A 366 33.36 -8.01 10.12
C ALA A 366 31.85 -8.03 9.81
N ASN A 367 31.08 -7.19 10.51
CA ASN A 367 29.63 -7.09 10.47
C ASN A 367 29.18 -6.03 9.46
N LYS A 368 29.18 -6.41 8.19
CA LYS A 368 28.83 -5.54 7.08
C LYS A 368 27.74 -6.16 6.21
N TYR A 369 26.75 -5.36 5.85
CA TYR A 369 25.83 -5.66 4.75
C TYR A 369 26.27 -4.88 3.52
N SER A 370 26.27 -5.49 2.34
CA SER A 370 26.59 -4.81 1.07
C SER A 370 25.59 -5.17 -0.02
N PHE A 371 25.37 -4.25 -0.95
CA PHE A 371 24.33 -4.36 -1.96
C PHE A 371 24.89 -4.07 -3.35
N THR A 372 24.42 -4.81 -4.35
CA THR A 372 24.68 -4.47 -5.76
C THR A 372 23.37 -4.33 -6.52
N TYR A 373 23.38 -3.51 -7.56
CA TYR A 373 22.21 -3.16 -8.35
C TYR A 373 22.43 -3.47 -9.83
N ILE A 374 21.33 -3.65 -10.57
CA ILE A 374 21.36 -3.90 -12.02
C ILE A 374 21.66 -2.59 -12.73
N ASN A 375 22.84 -2.43 -13.33
CA ASN A 375 23.24 -1.28 -14.15
C ASN A 375 22.88 0.11 -13.57
N PRO A 376 23.19 0.42 -12.30
CA PRO A 376 22.73 1.66 -11.64
C PRO A 376 23.19 2.93 -12.36
N SER A 377 24.36 2.90 -13.02
CA SER A 377 24.89 4.02 -13.81
C SER A 377 24.05 4.36 -15.04
N ASP A 378 23.30 3.39 -15.58
CA ASP A 378 22.43 3.59 -16.75
C ASP A 378 21.06 4.13 -16.35
N PHE A 379 20.72 4.13 -15.05
CA PHE A 379 19.44 4.66 -14.58
C PHE A 379 19.37 6.16 -14.86
N PRO A 380 18.33 6.66 -15.55
CA PRO A 380 18.30 8.02 -16.08
C PRO A 380 18.22 9.06 -14.96
N ALA A 381 18.56 10.32 -15.25
CA ALA A 381 18.24 11.44 -14.37
C ALA A 381 16.71 11.57 -14.15
N ARG A 382 16.30 12.26 -13.07
CA ARG A 382 14.87 12.55 -12.83
C ARG A 382 14.28 13.32 -14.00
N LEU A 383 12.97 13.17 -14.23
CA LEU A 383 12.22 13.88 -15.27
C LEU A 383 12.66 13.52 -16.70
N SER A 384 13.40 12.43 -16.89
CA SER A 384 13.70 11.91 -18.22
C SER A 384 12.42 11.52 -18.95
N LYS A 385 12.39 11.75 -20.27
CA LYS A 385 11.27 11.36 -21.13
C LYS A 385 11.29 9.87 -21.50
N SER A 386 12.36 9.15 -21.15
CA SER A 386 12.55 7.72 -21.39
C SER A 386 11.79 6.86 -20.37
N GLN A 387 10.47 6.98 -20.36
CA GLN A 387 9.61 6.27 -19.42
C GLN A 387 8.44 5.57 -20.13
N ASP A 388 8.02 4.43 -19.60
CA ASP A 388 6.86 3.67 -20.05
C ASP A 388 5.52 4.29 -19.55
N HIS A 389 4.41 3.69 -19.95
CA HIS A 389 3.07 4.15 -19.56
C HIS A 389 2.81 4.31 -18.05
N TRP A 390 3.57 3.62 -17.18
CA TRP A 390 3.46 3.64 -15.71
C TRP A 390 4.58 4.44 -15.02
N GLY A 391 5.49 5.03 -15.80
CA GLY A 391 6.58 5.87 -15.33
C GLY A 391 7.89 5.11 -15.05
N TYR A 392 8.01 3.83 -15.43
CA TYR A 392 9.27 3.08 -15.30
C TYR A 392 10.19 3.34 -16.48
N PHE A 393 11.50 3.17 -16.28
CA PHE A 393 12.49 3.42 -17.31
C PHE A 393 12.37 2.43 -18.49
N ASN A 394 12.26 2.95 -19.72
CA ASN A 394 12.20 2.14 -20.94
C ASN A 394 13.35 2.43 -21.94
N GLY A 395 14.22 3.40 -21.66
CA GLY A 395 15.35 3.74 -22.53
C GLY A 395 15.01 4.39 -23.87
N ALA A 396 13.73 4.69 -24.15
CA ALA A 396 13.33 5.32 -25.41
C ALA A 396 13.76 6.79 -25.50
N ASN A 397 14.28 7.22 -26.65
CA ASN A 397 14.66 8.61 -26.87
C ASN A 397 13.45 9.44 -27.33
N ASN A 398 12.76 10.05 -26.37
CA ASN A 398 11.52 10.78 -26.60
C ASN A 398 11.75 12.31 -26.57
N SER A 399 11.17 13.04 -27.53
CA SER A 399 11.20 14.51 -27.56
C SER A 399 9.99 15.14 -26.85
N THR A 400 8.91 14.38 -26.66
CA THR A 400 7.65 14.74 -25.98
C THR A 400 7.35 13.74 -24.86
N LEU A 401 6.40 14.05 -23.97
CA LEU A 401 5.85 13.07 -23.02
C LEU A 401 4.51 12.48 -23.50
N LEU A 402 3.95 12.96 -24.60
CA LEU A 402 2.64 12.57 -25.12
C LEU A 402 2.68 11.17 -25.77
N PRO A 403 1.87 10.19 -25.30
CA PRO A 403 1.79 8.87 -25.90
C PRO A 403 1.06 8.92 -27.25
N ARG A 404 1.27 7.88 -28.08
CA ARG A 404 0.39 7.58 -29.21
C ARG A 404 -0.73 6.65 -28.73
N ILE A 405 -1.99 7.03 -28.91
CA ILE A 405 -3.15 6.23 -28.47
C ILE A 405 -4.01 5.90 -29.69
N GLU A 406 -4.13 4.61 -30.03
CA GLU A 406 -5.00 4.17 -31.13
C GLU A 406 -6.49 4.41 -30.80
N GLY A 407 -7.28 4.82 -31.79
CA GLY A 407 -8.71 5.09 -31.65
C GLY A 407 -9.05 6.42 -30.97
N SER A 408 -8.05 7.24 -30.60
CA SER A 408 -8.25 8.57 -30.00
C SER A 408 -8.52 9.66 -31.07
N GLY A 409 -8.25 9.33 -32.33
CA GLY A 409 -8.12 10.26 -33.43
C GLY A 409 -6.95 11.24 -33.30
N PHE A 410 -6.09 11.18 -32.28
CA PHE A 410 -4.83 11.92 -32.23
C PHE A 410 -3.75 11.22 -33.06
N GLU A 411 -3.85 9.89 -33.20
CA GLU A 411 -2.97 9.04 -33.99
C GLU A 411 -2.98 9.33 -35.51
N ASN A 412 -3.98 10.09 -35.97
CA ASN A 412 -4.14 10.56 -37.35
C ASN A 412 -3.30 11.82 -37.65
N PHE A 413 -2.74 12.46 -36.63
CA PHE A 413 -1.91 13.65 -36.78
C PHE A 413 -0.43 13.26 -36.85
N ALA A 414 0.32 13.91 -37.74
CA ALA A 414 1.75 13.69 -37.89
C ALA A 414 2.54 14.40 -36.78
N PHE A 415 2.63 13.79 -35.60
CA PHE A 415 3.50 14.27 -34.52
C PHE A 415 4.41 13.17 -33.98
N ASN A 416 5.59 13.58 -33.52
CA ASN A 416 6.58 12.68 -32.93
C ASN A 416 6.14 12.26 -31.51
N ALA A 417 5.17 11.35 -31.42
CA ALA A 417 4.69 10.80 -30.15
C ALA A 417 5.81 10.06 -29.40
N ALA A 418 5.72 10.07 -28.06
CA ALA A 418 6.63 9.33 -27.19
C ALA A 418 6.40 7.83 -27.34
N ASN A 419 7.47 7.05 -27.48
CA ASN A 419 7.43 5.61 -27.29
C ASN A 419 7.38 5.31 -25.78
N ARG A 420 6.23 4.81 -25.35
CA ARG A 420 5.88 4.52 -23.94
C ARG A 420 5.75 3.01 -23.71
N GLU A 421 6.11 2.19 -24.70
CA GLU A 421 6.13 0.73 -24.59
C GLU A 421 7.19 0.28 -23.57
N ILE A 422 6.94 -0.87 -22.96
CA ILE A 422 7.83 -1.49 -21.98
C ILE A 422 9.05 -2.09 -22.68
N ASP A 423 10.23 -1.86 -22.12
CA ASP A 423 11.45 -2.62 -22.43
C ASP A 423 11.83 -3.46 -21.21
N GLU A 424 11.76 -4.78 -21.34
CA GLU A 424 11.99 -5.73 -20.24
C GLU A 424 13.40 -5.65 -19.63
N THR A 425 14.39 -5.20 -20.40
CA THR A 425 15.77 -5.06 -19.92
C THR A 425 15.97 -3.74 -19.19
N LYS A 426 15.31 -2.67 -19.66
CA LYS A 426 15.45 -1.32 -19.10
C LYS A 426 14.66 -1.15 -17.81
N VAL A 427 13.47 -1.74 -17.70
CA VAL A 427 12.62 -1.65 -16.50
C VAL A 427 13.30 -2.17 -15.23
N GLN A 428 14.26 -3.11 -15.37
CA GLN A 428 15.00 -3.71 -14.26
C GLN A 428 16.19 -2.85 -13.77
N THR A 429 16.55 -1.80 -14.51
CA THR A 429 17.70 -0.94 -14.21
C THR A 429 17.54 -0.27 -12.84
N GLY A 430 18.57 -0.30 -12.02
CA GLY A 430 18.61 0.25 -10.67
C GLY A 430 18.02 -0.67 -9.59
N LEU A 431 17.40 -1.80 -9.94
CA LEU A 431 16.89 -2.75 -8.94
C LEU A 431 18.01 -3.49 -8.20
N LEU A 432 17.77 -3.80 -6.93
CA LEU A 432 18.67 -4.59 -6.09
C LEU A 432 18.87 -5.99 -6.67
N ASN A 433 20.10 -6.31 -7.06
CA ASN A 433 20.51 -7.58 -7.63
C ASN A 433 21.03 -8.55 -6.58
N LYS A 434 21.85 -8.07 -5.64
CA LYS A 434 22.56 -8.94 -4.68
C LYS A 434 22.63 -8.33 -3.30
N ILE A 435 22.49 -9.16 -2.28
CA ILE A 435 22.67 -8.83 -0.88
C ILE A 435 23.79 -9.70 -0.33
N ILE A 436 24.86 -9.08 0.19
CA ILE A 436 25.94 -9.77 0.87
C ILE A 436 25.74 -9.55 2.37
N TYR A 437 25.60 -10.65 3.11
CA TYR A 437 25.36 -10.65 4.55
C TYR A 437 26.69 -10.59 5.33
N PRO A 438 26.66 -10.24 6.62
CA PRO A 438 27.83 -10.26 7.49
C PRO A 438 28.66 -11.56 7.45
N THR A 439 28.00 -12.70 7.26
CA THR A 439 28.66 -14.02 7.12
C THR A 439 29.34 -14.27 5.79
N LYS A 440 29.32 -13.30 4.89
CA LYS A 440 29.89 -13.39 3.54
C LYS A 440 29.11 -14.30 2.58
N GLY A 441 28.10 -15.05 3.06
CA GLY A 441 27.04 -15.57 2.20
C GLY A 441 26.25 -14.45 1.53
N TYR A 442 25.52 -14.77 0.47
CA TYR A 442 24.80 -13.77 -0.30
C TYR A 442 23.53 -14.32 -0.97
N THR A 443 22.56 -13.45 -1.19
CA THR A 443 21.35 -13.74 -1.98
C THR A 443 21.42 -12.97 -3.29
N GLU A 444 21.11 -13.63 -4.40
CA GLU A 444 20.90 -13.01 -5.71
C GLU A 444 19.41 -13.02 -6.07
N LEU A 445 18.96 -11.90 -6.64
CA LEU A 445 17.59 -11.62 -7.05
C LEU A 445 17.58 -11.41 -8.56
N GLU A 446 16.81 -12.24 -9.27
CA GLU A 446 16.54 -12.05 -10.69
C GLU A 446 15.10 -11.58 -10.86
N TYR A 447 14.88 -10.65 -11.80
CA TYR A 447 13.56 -10.07 -12.05
C TYR A 447 13.03 -10.44 -13.44
N ALA A 448 11.72 -10.31 -13.60
CA ALA A 448 11.03 -10.28 -14.88
C ALA A 448 9.99 -9.16 -14.85
N SER A 449 9.59 -8.64 -16.01
CA SER A 449 8.48 -7.70 -16.10
C SER A 449 7.19 -8.31 -15.57
N ASN A 450 6.32 -7.47 -15.03
CA ASN A 450 4.95 -7.88 -14.73
C ASN A 450 4.20 -8.20 -16.02
N ASP A 451 3.31 -9.17 -15.94
CA ASP A 451 2.43 -9.59 -17.03
C ASP A 451 1.08 -10.06 -16.51
N TYR A 452 0.13 -10.19 -17.43
CA TYR A 452 -1.19 -10.80 -17.24
C TYR A 452 -1.60 -11.53 -18.53
N TYR A 453 -2.48 -12.54 -18.43
CA TYR A 453 -2.96 -13.25 -19.61
C TYR A 453 -4.13 -12.51 -20.27
N GLY A 454 -4.01 -12.20 -21.56
CA GLY A 454 -5.03 -11.45 -22.29
C GLY A 454 -4.97 -11.63 -23.80
N THR A 455 -5.87 -10.95 -24.49
CA THR A 455 -5.97 -10.97 -25.96
C THR A 455 -5.08 -9.88 -26.57
N LYS A 456 -4.21 -10.25 -27.50
CA LYS A 456 -3.44 -9.31 -28.34
C LYS A 456 -3.97 -9.33 -29.77
N LYS A 457 -4.27 -8.16 -30.32
CA LYS A 457 -4.51 -8.00 -31.77
C LYS A 457 -3.17 -7.86 -32.49
N VAL A 458 -2.82 -8.83 -33.31
CA VAL A 458 -1.63 -8.79 -34.16
C VAL A 458 -2.05 -8.38 -35.56
N MET A 459 -1.57 -7.23 -36.01
CA MET A 459 -1.81 -6.76 -37.38
C MET A 459 -1.00 -7.61 -38.36
N PRO A 460 -1.57 -7.93 -39.54
CA PRO A 460 -0.86 -8.66 -40.60
C PRO A 460 0.31 -7.82 -41.16
N PRO A 461 1.27 -8.44 -41.86
CA PRO A 461 2.35 -7.70 -42.50
C PRO A 461 1.81 -6.76 -43.59
N THR A 462 2.44 -5.59 -43.73
CA THR A 462 2.21 -4.67 -44.84
C THR A 462 3.09 -5.04 -46.02
N VAL A 463 2.53 -5.02 -47.23
CA VAL A 463 3.27 -5.06 -48.49
C VAL A 463 3.39 -3.66 -49.05
N ASN A 464 4.60 -3.28 -49.45
CA ASN A 464 4.84 -2.10 -50.26
C ASN A 464 4.96 -2.54 -51.72
N LYS A 465 4.04 -2.09 -52.57
CA LYS A 465 4.05 -2.35 -54.01
C LYS A 465 4.33 -1.06 -54.75
N GLU A 466 5.40 -1.06 -55.52
CA GLU A 466 5.71 0.02 -56.43
C GLU A 466 5.05 -0.21 -57.80
N LEU A 467 4.42 0.84 -58.30
CA LEU A 467 3.95 0.99 -59.68
C LEU A 467 4.75 2.12 -60.31
N THR A 468 5.37 1.82 -61.45
CA THR A 468 6.10 2.81 -62.25
C THR A 468 5.56 2.74 -63.67
N LEU A 469 5.40 3.92 -64.27
CA LEU A 469 4.89 4.05 -65.62
C LEU A 469 5.61 5.18 -66.34
N GLU A 470 6.03 4.92 -67.57
CA GLU A 470 6.78 5.87 -68.41
C GLU A 470 6.14 5.97 -69.79
N ASN A 471 5.99 7.20 -70.28
CA ASN A 471 5.53 7.52 -71.62
C ASN A 471 6.67 8.22 -72.38
N ASP A 472 6.94 7.78 -73.60
CA ASP A 472 7.84 8.47 -74.54
C ASP A 472 7.09 9.52 -75.39
N ILE A 473 7.68 9.96 -76.51
CA ILE A 473 7.08 10.95 -77.41
C ILE A 473 5.92 10.40 -78.25
N GLU A 474 5.84 9.07 -78.44
CA GLU A 474 4.80 8.41 -79.24
C GLU A 474 3.61 7.96 -78.38
N GLN A 475 3.81 7.84 -77.07
CA GLN A 475 2.82 7.34 -76.11
C GLN A 475 2.18 8.49 -75.33
N ARG A 476 0.88 8.73 -75.55
CA ARG A 476 0.15 9.78 -74.81
C ARG A 476 -0.65 9.27 -73.62
N HIS A 477 -1.22 8.07 -73.70
CA HIS A 477 -2.09 7.53 -72.65
C HIS A 477 -1.72 6.07 -72.35
N MET A 478 -1.11 5.84 -71.20
CA MET A 478 -0.71 4.52 -70.72
C MET A 478 -1.26 4.31 -69.32
N SER A 479 -1.48 3.05 -68.92
CA SER A 479 -1.85 2.73 -67.55
C SER A 479 -1.20 1.43 -67.07
N THR A 480 -0.95 1.36 -65.78
CA THR A 480 -0.58 0.14 -65.07
C THR A 480 -1.43 0.00 -63.82
N SER A 481 -1.58 -1.21 -63.30
CA SER A 481 -2.41 -1.41 -62.10
C SER A 481 -1.93 -2.58 -61.25
N VAL A 482 -2.25 -2.50 -59.96
CA VAL A 482 -2.19 -3.63 -59.05
C VAL A 482 -3.57 -3.88 -58.46
N THR A 483 -3.94 -5.15 -58.35
CA THR A 483 -5.13 -5.58 -57.61
C THR A 483 -4.69 -6.27 -56.33
N PHE A 484 -5.32 -5.94 -55.21
CA PHE A 484 -5.16 -6.65 -53.96
C PHE A 484 -6.49 -6.88 -53.27
N LYS A 485 -6.56 -7.92 -52.44
CA LYS A 485 -7.72 -8.21 -51.60
C LYS A 485 -7.53 -7.60 -50.22
N ALA A 486 -8.53 -6.91 -49.70
CA ALA A 486 -8.55 -6.46 -48.30
C ALA A 486 -9.25 -7.51 -47.43
N ASP A 487 -8.50 -8.25 -46.61
CA ASP A 487 -9.08 -9.29 -45.74
C ASP A 487 -9.79 -8.74 -44.49
N PHE A 488 -9.71 -7.43 -44.25
CA PHE A 488 -10.41 -6.68 -43.20
C PHE A 488 -10.54 -5.20 -43.60
N SER A 489 -11.37 -4.43 -42.90
CA SER A 489 -11.56 -3.00 -43.19
C SER A 489 -10.46 -2.14 -42.55
N TYR A 490 -9.85 -1.24 -43.31
CA TYR A 490 -8.83 -0.29 -42.85
C TYR A 490 -8.64 0.87 -43.86
N GLU A 491 -7.75 1.81 -43.54
CA GLU A 491 -7.32 2.86 -44.47
C GLU A 491 -5.99 2.47 -45.11
N ALA A 492 -6.02 2.09 -46.39
CA ALA A 492 -4.81 1.83 -47.16
C ALA A 492 -4.18 3.17 -47.57
N LYS A 493 -2.86 3.20 -47.78
CA LYS A 493 -2.15 4.43 -48.13
C LYS A 493 -1.19 4.24 -49.30
N PHE A 494 -0.92 5.33 -50.02
CA PHE A 494 0.13 5.37 -51.04
C PHE A 494 0.82 6.73 -51.08
N THR A 495 2.06 6.77 -51.55
CA THR A 495 2.76 7.99 -51.94
C THR A 495 3.08 7.92 -53.42
N GLY A 496 3.30 9.06 -54.07
CA GLY A 496 3.64 9.06 -55.48
C GLY A 496 3.88 10.43 -56.05
N GLY A 497 4.49 10.45 -57.23
CA GLY A 497 4.74 11.68 -57.96
C GLY A 497 4.87 11.45 -59.45
N THR A 498 4.79 12.54 -60.19
CA THR A 498 4.97 12.57 -61.65
C THR A 498 5.98 13.64 -62.03
N TYR A 499 6.78 13.40 -63.06
CA TYR A 499 7.75 14.35 -63.60
C TYR A 499 8.01 14.11 -65.09
N PHE A 500 8.56 15.12 -65.77
CA PHE A 500 8.95 15.04 -67.17
C PHE A 500 10.16 14.11 -67.35
N ALA A 501 10.08 13.16 -68.29
CA ALA A 501 11.17 12.21 -68.56
C ALA A 501 11.17 11.72 -70.02
N ASN A 502 12.29 11.13 -70.46
CA ASN A 502 12.46 10.43 -71.75
C ASN A 502 12.23 11.25 -73.02
N CYS A 503 12.32 12.58 -72.91
CA CYS A 503 12.24 13.52 -74.03
C CYS A 503 13.27 14.63 -73.86
N ASP A 504 13.50 15.41 -74.92
CA ASP A 504 14.41 16.57 -74.86
C ASP A 504 13.94 17.55 -73.77
N PRO A 505 14.80 17.86 -72.77
CA PRO A 505 14.49 18.84 -71.71
C PRO A 505 14.05 20.21 -72.23
N ALA A 506 14.44 20.59 -73.45
CA ALA A 506 13.96 21.82 -74.10
C ALA A 506 12.45 21.84 -74.36
N ASN A 507 11.79 20.67 -74.35
CA ASN A 507 10.34 20.52 -74.51
C ASN A 507 9.57 20.60 -73.17
N ASP A 508 10.28 20.64 -72.03
CA ASP A 508 9.67 20.87 -70.71
C ASP A 508 9.39 22.37 -70.51
N THR A 509 8.33 22.85 -71.16
CA THR A 509 7.94 24.27 -71.18
C THR A 509 7.20 24.73 -69.92
N GLY A 510 7.17 23.92 -68.85
CA GLY A 510 6.56 24.27 -67.56
C GLY A 510 5.03 24.34 -67.54
N GLY A 511 4.34 23.93 -68.63
CA GLY A 511 2.89 24.10 -68.83
C GLY A 511 2.02 22.85 -68.65
N ASN A 512 2.31 21.94 -67.70
CA ASN A 512 1.62 20.63 -67.54
C ASN A 512 1.85 19.66 -68.72
N HIS A 513 3.04 19.68 -69.34
CA HIS A 513 3.41 18.78 -70.44
C HIS A 513 3.86 17.38 -69.97
N HIS A 514 3.47 16.99 -68.76
CA HIS A 514 3.57 15.64 -68.21
C HIS A 514 2.48 15.48 -67.15
N LYS A 515 1.63 14.45 -67.27
CA LYS A 515 0.46 14.29 -66.39
C LYS A 515 0.31 12.83 -65.96
N GLY A 516 0.47 12.59 -64.66
CA GLY A 516 0.16 11.31 -64.02
C GLY A 516 -1.01 11.44 -63.05
N TYR A 517 -1.89 10.45 -62.96
CA TYR A 517 -2.95 10.41 -61.95
C TYR A 517 -3.24 8.99 -61.45
N VAL A 518 -3.84 8.89 -60.27
CA VAL A 518 -4.21 7.63 -59.62
C VAL A 518 -5.73 7.52 -59.47
N THR A 519 -6.25 6.33 -59.74
CA THR A 519 -7.66 5.99 -59.59
C THR A 519 -7.78 4.66 -58.87
N ILE A 520 -8.77 4.54 -57.97
CA ILE A 520 -8.99 3.32 -57.19
C ILE A 520 -10.41 2.83 -57.41
N LEU A 521 -10.52 1.56 -57.78
CA LEU A 521 -11.79 0.89 -58.04
C LEU A 521 -11.99 -0.27 -57.07
N CYS A 522 -13.20 -0.36 -56.53
CA CYS A 522 -13.70 -1.60 -55.95
C CYS A 522 -14.06 -2.55 -57.09
N VAL A 523 -13.46 -3.74 -57.12
CA VAL A 523 -13.58 -4.68 -58.24
C VAL A 523 -14.97 -5.33 -58.28
N GLU A 524 -15.60 -5.54 -57.12
CA GLU A 524 -16.89 -6.21 -57.01
C GLU A 524 -18.06 -5.39 -57.57
N ASP A 525 -18.08 -4.08 -57.29
CA ASP A 525 -19.18 -3.18 -57.66
C ASP A 525 -18.76 -2.15 -58.74
N GLY A 526 -17.49 -2.12 -59.13
CA GLY A 526 -16.96 -1.21 -60.13
C GLY A 526 -16.94 0.26 -59.69
N THR A 527 -17.25 0.54 -58.42
CA THR A 527 -17.35 1.92 -57.93
C THR A 527 -15.97 2.52 -57.61
N TYR A 528 -15.85 3.83 -57.82
CA TYR A 528 -14.68 4.58 -57.42
C TYR A 528 -14.59 4.68 -55.91
N VAL A 529 -13.42 4.35 -55.37
CA VAL A 529 -13.11 4.55 -53.95
C VAL A 529 -12.54 5.95 -53.79
N PRO A 530 -13.17 6.81 -52.97
CA PRO A 530 -12.68 8.16 -52.78
C PRO A 530 -11.28 8.18 -52.18
N ILE A 531 -10.37 8.92 -52.83
CA ILE A 531 -9.00 9.16 -52.38
C ILE A 531 -8.99 10.45 -51.57
N PHE A 532 -8.27 10.46 -50.47
CA PHE A 532 -8.18 11.61 -49.60
C PHE A 532 -6.80 11.76 -48.95
N GLN A 533 -6.52 12.94 -48.42
CA GLN A 533 -5.28 13.26 -47.74
C GLN A 533 -5.59 13.91 -46.39
N TYR A 534 -4.77 13.64 -45.37
CA TYR A 534 -4.82 14.36 -44.10
C TYR A 534 -3.87 15.56 -44.14
N SER A 535 -4.28 16.73 -43.61
CA SER A 535 -3.37 17.87 -43.47
C SER A 535 -2.33 17.56 -42.40
N ASP A 536 -1.08 17.90 -42.71
CA ASP A 536 0.08 17.89 -41.81
C ASP A 536 -0.13 18.71 -40.51
N ALA A 537 -0.99 19.73 -40.52
CA ALA A 537 -1.27 20.59 -39.36
C ALA A 537 -2.63 20.36 -38.69
N TYR A 538 -3.62 19.78 -39.38
CA TYR A 538 -5.01 19.80 -38.90
C TYR A 538 -5.72 18.43 -38.90
N GLY A 539 -5.14 17.36 -39.44
CA GLY A 539 -5.77 16.03 -39.45
C GLY A 539 -7.14 15.98 -40.15
N THR A 540 -7.55 17.09 -40.78
CA THR A 540 -8.72 17.20 -41.64
C THR A 540 -8.41 16.61 -43.00
N GLN A 541 -9.45 16.05 -43.61
CA GLN A 541 -9.44 15.66 -45.00
C GLN A 541 -9.20 16.92 -45.86
N VAL A 542 -8.00 17.11 -46.41
CA VAL A 542 -7.63 18.32 -47.18
C VAL A 542 -8.30 18.33 -48.54
N THR A 543 -8.51 17.13 -49.08
CA THR A 543 -9.19 16.91 -50.36
C THR A 543 -10.53 16.23 -50.05
N PRO A 544 -11.67 16.82 -50.46
CA PRO A 544 -12.92 16.06 -50.57
C PRO A 544 -12.62 14.77 -51.33
N GLY A 545 -13.19 13.64 -50.90
CA GLY A 545 -12.83 12.35 -51.49
C GLY A 545 -12.94 12.39 -53.02
N VAL A 546 -11.81 12.35 -53.72
CA VAL A 546 -11.78 12.47 -55.18
C VAL A 546 -11.78 11.09 -55.82
N GLN A 547 -12.45 10.96 -56.96
CA GLN A 547 -12.47 9.70 -57.73
C GLN A 547 -11.16 9.46 -58.47
N SER A 548 -10.47 10.55 -58.84
CA SER A 548 -9.17 10.53 -59.50
C SER A 548 -8.29 11.63 -58.90
N LEU A 549 -7.04 11.28 -58.61
CA LEU A 549 -6.06 12.18 -58.00
C LEU A 549 -4.92 12.45 -58.97
N ASP A 550 -4.80 13.69 -59.44
CA ASP A 550 -3.64 14.15 -60.20
C ASP A 550 -2.40 14.15 -59.30
N LEU A 551 -1.33 13.47 -59.74
CA LEU A 551 -0.05 13.42 -59.04
C LEU A 551 0.72 14.72 -59.27
N THR A 552 1.42 15.19 -58.24
CA THR A 552 2.33 16.34 -58.31
C THR A 552 3.79 15.86 -58.27
N ALA A 553 4.75 16.75 -58.52
CA ALA A 553 6.17 16.40 -58.45
C ALA A 553 6.55 15.83 -57.06
N ASN A 554 6.98 14.57 -57.03
CA ASN A 554 7.50 13.81 -55.87
C ASN A 554 6.97 14.24 -54.49
N SER A 555 5.66 14.07 -54.27
CA SER A 555 5.06 14.28 -52.94
C SER A 555 5.49 13.17 -51.97
N THR A 556 6.03 13.57 -50.82
CA THR A 556 6.32 12.67 -49.69
C THR A 556 5.11 12.45 -48.78
N ILE A 557 4.02 13.20 -49.00
CA ILE A 557 2.81 13.14 -48.17
C ILE A 557 1.92 11.98 -48.64
N PRO A 558 1.52 11.05 -47.76
CA PRO A 558 0.69 9.92 -48.13
C PRO A 558 -0.77 10.32 -48.42
N TYR A 559 -1.34 9.68 -49.42
CA TYR A 559 -2.78 9.66 -49.71
C TYR A 559 -3.39 8.37 -49.17
N TYR A 560 -4.67 8.43 -48.83
CA TYR A 560 -5.42 7.37 -48.15
C TYR A 560 -6.71 7.05 -48.90
N PHE A 561 -7.19 5.82 -48.73
CA PHE A 561 -8.48 5.38 -49.21
C PHE A 561 -9.01 4.26 -48.31
N LYS A 562 -10.33 4.22 -48.13
CA LYS A 562 -10.98 3.24 -47.25
C LYS A 562 -11.20 1.93 -47.98
N VAL A 563 -10.66 0.85 -47.44
CA VAL A 563 -10.96 -0.50 -47.89
C VAL A 563 -11.88 -1.20 -46.90
N VAL A 564 -12.83 -1.95 -47.44
CA VAL A 564 -13.81 -2.75 -46.72
C VAL A 564 -13.41 -4.22 -46.78
N GLN A 565 -13.63 -4.94 -45.69
CA GLN A 565 -13.38 -6.36 -45.55
C GLN A 565 -13.95 -7.20 -46.71
N ASN A 566 -13.16 -8.16 -47.16
CA ASN A 566 -13.46 -9.14 -48.20
C ASN A 566 -13.77 -8.57 -49.59
N LYS A 567 -13.31 -7.34 -49.87
CA LYS A 567 -13.39 -6.73 -51.20
C LYS A 567 -12.01 -6.65 -51.86
N ASN A 568 -12.00 -6.64 -53.20
CA ASN A 568 -10.82 -6.48 -54.02
C ASN A 568 -10.73 -5.04 -54.52
N TYR A 569 -9.53 -4.48 -54.45
CA TYR A 569 -9.27 -3.10 -54.86
C TYR A 569 -8.23 -3.09 -55.97
N LYS A 570 -8.56 -2.41 -57.06
CA LYS A 570 -7.66 -2.18 -58.19
C LYS A 570 -7.17 -0.74 -58.15
N VAL A 571 -5.88 -0.57 -57.89
CA VAL A 571 -5.20 0.73 -57.92
C VAL A 571 -4.58 0.90 -59.29
N ILE A 572 -5.00 1.93 -60.02
CA ILE A 572 -4.62 2.21 -61.39
C ILE A 572 -3.80 3.50 -61.41
N LEU A 573 -2.59 3.42 -61.95
CA LEU A 573 -1.72 4.55 -62.27
C LEU A 573 -1.83 4.81 -63.77
N VAL A 574 -2.13 6.06 -64.14
CA VAL A 574 -2.29 6.50 -65.54
C VAL A 574 -1.34 7.64 -65.82
N ASN A 575 -0.62 7.57 -66.94
CA ASN A 575 0.07 8.70 -67.55
C ASN A 575 -0.76 9.16 -68.75
N ASP A 576 -1.28 10.38 -68.70
CA ASP A 576 -2.17 10.98 -69.70
C ASP A 576 -1.50 12.12 -70.47
N TYR A 577 -0.19 11.99 -70.66
CA TYR A 577 0.59 12.84 -71.54
C TYR A 577 1.86 12.13 -72.03
N THR A 578 2.46 12.62 -73.13
CA THR A 578 3.78 12.16 -73.58
C THR A 578 4.88 12.56 -72.59
N CYS A 579 6.06 11.96 -72.67
CA CYS A 579 7.23 12.38 -71.88
C CYS A 579 6.99 12.42 -70.35
N THR A 580 6.17 11.50 -69.84
CA THR A 580 5.73 11.49 -68.43
C THR A 580 6.30 10.26 -67.74
N HIS A 581 6.98 10.45 -66.62
CA HIS A 581 7.31 9.38 -65.68
C HIS A 581 6.47 9.56 -64.41
N SER A 582 5.76 8.51 -63.99
CA SER A 582 5.04 8.51 -62.73
C SER A 582 5.37 7.28 -61.91
N ARG A 583 5.44 7.49 -60.59
CA ARG A 583 5.75 6.45 -59.61
C ARG A 583 4.76 6.53 -58.46
N VAL A 584 4.23 5.38 -58.06
CA VAL A 584 3.35 5.21 -56.89
C VAL A 584 3.86 4.08 -56.03
N ASN A 585 4.05 4.34 -54.74
CA ASN A 585 4.35 3.35 -53.73
C ASN A 585 3.10 3.10 -52.88
N LEU A 586 2.41 1.99 -53.13
CA LEU A 586 1.22 1.57 -52.41
C LEU A 586 1.59 0.70 -51.21
N GLN A 587 1.08 1.02 -50.03
CA GLN A 587 1.20 0.20 -48.83
C GLN A 587 -0.18 -0.35 -48.43
N TYR A 588 -0.29 -1.67 -48.35
CA TYR A 588 -1.52 -2.37 -47.97
C TYR A 588 -1.22 -3.60 -47.10
N TYR A 589 -2.19 -4.06 -46.33
CA TYR A 589 -2.07 -5.26 -45.49
C TYR A 589 -2.39 -6.54 -46.28
N VAL A 590 -1.68 -7.62 -45.97
CA VAL A 590 -1.94 -8.96 -46.55
C VAL A 590 -2.31 -9.95 -45.45
N GLY A 591 -3.56 -10.44 -45.48
CA GLY A 591 -4.13 -11.27 -44.42
C GLY A 591 -5.04 -10.50 -43.47
N ALA A 592 -5.71 -11.22 -42.58
CA ALA A 592 -6.57 -10.65 -41.54
C ALA A 592 -5.83 -10.52 -40.20
N PRO A 593 -6.16 -9.52 -39.35
CA PRO A 593 -5.64 -9.41 -37.99
C PRO A 593 -5.96 -10.68 -37.20
N GLN A 594 -4.96 -11.18 -36.49
CA GLN A 594 -5.11 -12.33 -35.62
C GLN A 594 -5.33 -11.85 -34.19
N ILE A 595 -6.33 -12.39 -33.50
CA ILE A 595 -6.48 -12.22 -32.06
C ILE A 595 -5.85 -13.46 -31.42
N ILE A 596 -4.73 -13.27 -30.72
CA ILE A 596 -4.04 -14.34 -30.00
C ILE A 596 -4.14 -14.11 -28.50
N ASN A 597 -4.24 -15.19 -27.73
CA ASN A 597 -4.14 -15.11 -26.28
C ASN A 597 -2.69 -15.32 -25.86
N THR A 598 -2.13 -14.38 -25.10
CA THR A 598 -0.72 -14.41 -24.67
C THR A 598 -0.54 -13.63 -23.38
N ASN A 599 0.62 -13.79 -22.73
CA ASN A 599 0.99 -12.96 -21.59
C ASN A 599 1.38 -11.57 -22.11
N LEU A 600 0.64 -10.55 -21.68
CA LEU A 600 0.87 -9.15 -22.01
C LEU A 600 1.66 -8.49 -20.89
N LEU A 601 2.73 -7.79 -21.25
CA LEU A 601 3.53 -7.04 -20.28
C LEU A 601 2.76 -5.83 -19.74
N THR A 602 3.05 -5.47 -18.51
CA THR A 602 2.51 -4.30 -17.81
C THR A 602 3.53 -3.74 -16.83
N GLY A 603 3.29 -2.54 -16.31
CA GLY A 603 4.29 -1.75 -15.59
C GLY A 603 4.93 -2.46 -14.41
N GLY A 604 6.24 -2.31 -14.31
CA GLY A 604 7.05 -2.81 -13.20
C GLY A 604 7.57 -4.24 -13.38
N CYS A 605 8.18 -4.75 -12.32
CA CYS A 605 8.87 -6.02 -12.23
C CYS A 605 8.37 -6.84 -11.05
N ARG A 606 8.60 -8.14 -11.15
CA ARG A 606 8.45 -9.14 -10.11
C ARG A 606 9.71 -9.99 -9.98
N VAL A 607 9.92 -10.59 -8.82
CA VAL A 607 11.02 -11.53 -8.59
C VAL A 607 10.75 -12.79 -9.39
N LYS A 608 11.67 -13.13 -10.29
CA LYS A 608 11.66 -14.34 -11.11
C LYS A 608 12.32 -15.50 -10.37
N SER A 609 13.45 -15.25 -9.73
CA SER A 609 14.17 -16.25 -8.96
C SER A 609 14.98 -15.63 -7.82
N THR A 610 15.23 -16.44 -6.80
CA THR A 610 16.20 -16.14 -5.74
C THR A 610 17.21 -17.28 -5.65
N LYS A 611 18.49 -16.94 -5.50
CA LYS A 611 19.58 -17.90 -5.30
C LYS A 611 20.33 -17.53 -4.05
N ASP A 612 20.33 -18.44 -3.08
CA ASP A 612 21.00 -18.24 -1.80
C ASP A 612 22.32 -19.00 -1.77
N TYR A 613 23.40 -18.24 -1.59
CA TYR A 613 24.76 -18.73 -1.56
C TYR A 613 25.37 -18.66 -0.17
N SER A 614 26.22 -19.64 -0.01
CA SER A 614 26.84 -20.12 1.20
C SER A 614 28.32 -19.81 1.16
N LEU A 615 28.96 -19.40 2.26
CA LEU A 615 30.42 -19.19 2.23
C LEU A 615 31.17 -20.49 1.88
N ASN A 616 30.63 -21.63 2.27
CA ASN A 616 31.29 -22.95 2.16
C ASN A 616 30.64 -23.89 1.12
N ASN A 617 29.54 -23.49 0.47
CA ASN A 617 28.87 -24.31 -0.54
C ASN A 617 28.72 -23.52 -1.85
N PRO A 618 29.37 -23.94 -2.96
CA PRO A 618 29.22 -23.28 -4.24
C PRO A 618 27.83 -23.51 -4.88
N THR A 619 27.06 -24.50 -4.40
CA THR A 619 25.73 -24.80 -4.92
C THR A 619 24.67 -23.97 -4.20
N PRO A 620 23.95 -23.07 -4.89
CA PRO A 620 22.94 -22.24 -4.25
C PRO A 620 21.67 -23.02 -3.94
N VAL A 621 20.92 -22.55 -2.95
CA VAL A 621 19.51 -22.92 -2.81
C VAL A 621 18.71 -22.02 -3.75
N THR A 622 18.20 -22.60 -4.85
CA THR A 622 17.43 -21.87 -5.86
C THR A 622 15.93 -22.00 -5.62
N LYS A 623 15.21 -20.87 -5.72
CA LYS A 623 13.75 -20.83 -5.84
C LYS A 623 13.36 -20.05 -7.08
N LYS A 624 12.48 -20.60 -7.92
CA LYS A 624 11.86 -19.90 -9.04
C LYS A 624 10.41 -19.64 -8.73
N TYR A 625 9.95 -18.44 -9.04
CA TYR A 625 8.60 -17.99 -8.80
C TYR A 625 7.87 -17.95 -10.15
N TYR A 626 6.95 -18.90 -10.32
CA TYR A 626 6.07 -18.96 -11.48
C TYR A 626 4.74 -18.36 -11.06
N TYR A 627 4.36 -17.24 -11.66
CA TYR A 627 3.12 -16.54 -11.35
C TYR A 627 1.92 -17.16 -12.08
N ALA A 628 1.82 -18.48 -11.98
CA ALA A 628 0.92 -19.35 -12.69
C ALA A 628 0.64 -20.60 -11.84
N LYS A 629 -0.34 -21.40 -12.24
CA LYS A 629 -0.56 -22.75 -11.68
C LYS A 629 0.45 -23.75 -12.22
N PHE A 630 0.73 -24.79 -11.45
CA PHE A 630 1.70 -25.81 -11.86
C PHE A 630 1.27 -26.60 -13.10
N ASP A 631 -0.03 -26.79 -13.33
CA ASP A 631 -0.57 -27.48 -14.51
C ASP A 631 -0.36 -26.71 -15.83
N ASN A 632 -0.17 -25.39 -15.76
CA ASN A 632 0.13 -24.55 -16.92
C ASN A 632 0.99 -23.33 -16.53
N LEU A 633 2.29 -23.57 -16.34
CA LEU A 633 3.26 -22.54 -15.94
C LEU A 633 3.44 -21.40 -16.96
N ASN A 634 2.96 -21.55 -18.20
CA ASN A 634 3.13 -20.57 -19.27
C ASN A 634 1.99 -19.53 -19.33
N VAL A 635 0.93 -19.70 -18.54
CA VAL A 635 -0.22 -18.78 -18.51
C VAL A 635 -0.18 -17.98 -17.22
N SER A 636 0.07 -16.68 -17.35
CA SER A 636 0.10 -15.77 -16.21
C SER A 636 -1.24 -15.74 -15.48
N SER A 637 -1.18 -15.79 -14.15
CA SER A 637 -2.32 -15.57 -13.27
C SER A 637 -2.47 -14.10 -12.85
N GLY A 638 -1.66 -13.22 -13.44
CA GLY A 638 -1.71 -11.79 -13.20
C GLY A 638 -3.04 -11.22 -13.62
N ASP A 639 -3.59 -10.36 -12.79
CA ASP A 639 -4.77 -9.59 -13.11
C ASP A 639 -4.40 -8.10 -13.17
N ASN A 640 -4.71 -7.44 -14.29
CA ASN A 640 -4.33 -6.05 -14.53
C ASN A 640 -5.31 -5.10 -13.82
N PHE A 641 -4.81 -4.33 -12.86
CA PHE A 641 -5.61 -3.39 -12.07
C PHE A 641 -5.54 -1.97 -12.62
N GLN A 642 -4.40 -1.57 -13.21
CA GLN A 642 -4.18 -0.21 -13.71
C GLN A 642 -4.05 -0.20 -15.24
N VAL A 643 -5.14 0.11 -15.95
CA VAL A 643 -5.09 0.35 -17.40
C VAL A 643 -4.84 1.85 -17.65
N PRO A 644 -3.71 2.21 -18.31
CA PRO A 644 -3.41 3.60 -18.62
C PRO A 644 -4.52 4.25 -19.46
N TYR A 645 -4.91 5.47 -19.09
CA TYR A 645 -5.91 6.24 -19.82
C TYR A 645 -5.49 7.70 -19.86
N TYR A 646 -5.51 8.31 -21.05
CA TYR A 646 -4.83 9.60 -21.30
C TYR A 646 -5.76 10.71 -21.80
N LEU A 647 -7.00 10.39 -22.16
CA LEU A 647 -7.92 11.35 -22.76
C LEU A 647 -8.78 12.01 -21.68
N ASN A 648 -9.03 13.30 -21.85
CA ASN A 648 -10.06 14.04 -21.13
C ASN A 648 -10.79 14.97 -22.10
N TYR A 649 -11.88 15.60 -21.67
CA TYR A 649 -12.63 16.57 -22.47
C TYR A 649 -12.79 17.89 -21.70
N SER A 650 -12.72 18.99 -22.44
CA SER A 650 -12.91 20.34 -21.91
C SER A 650 -13.94 21.08 -22.75
N ASP A 651 -14.90 21.72 -22.09
CA ASP A 651 -15.90 22.57 -22.72
C ASP A 651 -15.52 24.04 -22.54
N HIS A 652 -15.82 24.86 -23.52
CA HIS A 652 -15.53 26.29 -23.47
C HIS A 652 -16.41 27.06 -24.46
N PRO A 653 -16.69 28.36 -24.22
CA PRO A 653 -17.45 29.17 -25.15
C PRO A 653 -16.64 29.47 -26.42
N SER A 654 -17.31 29.37 -27.58
CA SER A 654 -16.79 29.87 -28.85
C SER A 654 -17.34 31.27 -29.13
N TYR A 655 -16.43 32.23 -29.39
CA TYR A 655 -16.78 33.63 -29.67
C TYR A 655 -16.86 33.86 -31.18
N SER A 656 -18.00 34.38 -31.64
CA SER A 656 -18.06 35.05 -32.94
C SER A 656 -17.42 36.44 -32.79
N GLY A 657 -16.77 36.97 -33.84
CA GLY A 657 -15.94 38.19 -33.81
C GLY A 657 -16.63 39.53 -33.47
N ALA A 658 -17.70 39.53 -32.66
CA ALA A 658 -18.35 40.72 -32.11
C ALA A 658 -19.10 40.37 -30.81
N ASN A 659 -18.41 40.11 -29.69
CA ASN A 659 -18.94 40.01 -28.31
C ASN A 659 -20.21 39.14 -28.04
N ASP A 660 -20.75 38.42 -29.02
CA ASP A 660 -21.88 37.50 -28.87
C ASP A 660 -21.35 36.09 -28.63
N LEU A 661 -21.67 35.55 -27.43
CA LEU A 661 -21.47 34.15 -27.09
C LEU A 661 -22.28 33.27 -28.06
N SER A 662 -21.60 32.48 -28.89
CA SER A 662 -22.26 31.81 -30.02
C SER A 662 -22.56 30.32 -29.83
N CYS A 663 -21.91 29.63 -28.86
CA CYS A 663 -22.16 28.22 -28.49
C CYS A 663 -21.10 27.69 -27.49
N THR A 664 -21.41 26.59 -26.79
CA THR A 664 -20.42 25.73 -26.10
C THR A 664 -19.79 24.78 -27.09
N VAL A 665 -18.46 24.69 -27.10
CA VAL A 665 -17.69 23.75 -27.93
C VAL A 665 -16.76 22.90 -27.07
N THR A 666 -16.51 21.67 -27.52
CA THR A 666 -15.74 20.66 -26.80
C THR A 666 -14.39 20.39 -27.46
N ASP A 667 -13.33 20.37 -26.65
CA ASP A 667 -12.01 19.90 -27.04
C ASP A 667 -11.69 18.57 -26.36
N ALA A 668 -11.14 17.62 -27.11
CA ALA A 668 -10.46 16.47 -26.53
C ALA A 668 -9.04 16.89 -26.13
N VAL A 669 -8.60 16.47 -24.94
CA VAL A 669 -7.29 16.74 -24.37
C VAL A 669 -6.56 15.42 -24.15
N LEU A 670 -5.44 15.24 -24.84
CA LEU A 670 -4.50 14.15 -24.64
C LEU A 670 -3.46 14.55 -23.59
N ASN A 671 -3.38 13.79 -22.51
CA ASN A 671 -2.42 13.98 -21.42
C ASN A 671 -1.22 13.05 -21.57
N SER A 672 -0.05 13.46 -21.09
CA SER A 672 1.16 12.63 -21.04
C SER A 672 1.12 11.54 -19.97
N SER A 673 0.41 11.82 -18.88
CA SER A 673 0.28 10.97 -17.71
C SER A 673 -1.09 10.31 -17.70
N SER A 674 -1.13 9.05 -17.25
CA SER A 674 -2.39 8.34 -17.11
C SER A 674 -3.24 8.99 -16.02
N ILE A 675 -4.47 9.37 -16.33
CA ILE A 675 -5.38 9.94 -15.34
C ILE A 675 -5.96 8.88 -14.40
N SER A 676 -5.92 7.59 -14.78
CA SER A 676 -6.28 6.48 -13.89
C SER A 676 -5.30 6.31 -12.72
N SER A 677 -3.99 6.51 -12.97
CA SER A 677 -2.94 6.26 -11.96
C SER A 677 -2.87 7.31 -10.85
N LEU A 678 -3.58 8.43 -10.98
CA LEU A 678 -3.57 9.50 -9.97
C LEU A 678 -4.37 9.13 -8.71
N PHE A 679 -5.30 8.18 -8.82
CA PHE A 679 -6.26 7.85 -7.75
C PHE A 679 -6.15 6.41 -7.25
N GLU A 680 -5.27 5.60 -7.85
CA GLU A 680 -5.10 4.18 -7.56
C GLU A 680 -3.75 3.94 -6.85
N MET A 681 -3.79 3.55 -5.58
CA MET A 681 -2.61 3.16 -4.80
C MET A 681 -2.49 1.63 -4.75
N GLY A 682 -1.42 1.06 -5.28
CA GLY A 682 -1.18 -0.37 -5.23
C GLY A 682 -0.17 -0.87 -6.27
N SER A 683 -0.05 -2.19 -6.38
CA SER A 683 0.69 -2.83 -7.49
C SER A 683 -0.16 -2.76 -8.76
N ASN A 684 0.48 -2.63 -9.93
CA ASN A 684 -0.21 -2.66 -11.23
C ASN A 684 -0.89 -4.01 -11.50
N VAL A 685 -0.32 -5.07 -10.93
CA VAL A 685 -0.78 -6.45 -11.08
C VAL A 685 -0.81 -7.15 -9.74
N TYR A 686 -1.83 -7.98 -9.57
CA TYR A 686 -1.92 -8.95 -8.50
C TYR A 686 -2.01 -10.36 -9.09
N TYR A 687 -1.31 -11.31 -8.45
CA TYR A 687 -1.20 -12.68 -8.93
C TYR A 687 -2.09 -13.60 -8.12
N LYS A 688 -3.06 -14.24 -8.81
CA LYS A 688 -3.99 -15.16 -8.15
C LYS A 688 -3.30 -16.45 -7.74
N TYR A 689 -2.37 -16.94 -8.56
CA TYR A 689 -1.68 -18.21 -8.38
C TYR A 689 -0.16 -18.00 -8.45
N VAL A 690 0.56 -18.54 -7.47
CA VAL A 690 2.03 -18.55 -7.51
C VAL A 690 2.53 -19.94 -7.16
N THR A 691 3.27 -20.53 -8.08
CA THR A 691 3.98 -21.79 -7.91
C THR A 691 5.46 -21.50 -7.68
N VAL A 692 5.97 -21.91 -6.52
CA VAL A 692 7.37 -21.77 -6.12
C VAL A 692 8.06 -23.11 -6.29
N SER A 693 9.12 -23.16 -7.09
CA SER A 693 9.91 -24.38 -7.24
C SER A 693 10.78 -24.63 -6.01
N SER A 694 10.89 -25.89 -5.60
CA SER A 694 11.96 -26.34 -4.71
C SER A 694 13.10 -26.88 -5.56
N GLY A 695 14.09 -26.02 -5.84
CA GLY A 695 15.18 -26.29 -6.77
C GLY A 695 14.97 -25.72 -8.18
N ASP A 696 15.91 -25.96 -9.08
CA ASP A 696 15.98 -25.34 -10.41
C ASP A 696 14.97 -25.90 -11.42
N THR A 697 14.61 -27.17 -11.26
CA THR A 697 13.77 -27.99 -12.15
C THR A 697 12.69 -28.75 -11.38
N PHE A 698 12.27 -28.21 -10.23
CA PHE A 698 11.34 -28.85 -9.30
C PHE A 698 11.84 -30.20 -8.77
N GLU A 699 13.15 -30.40 -8.67
CA GLU A 699 13.77 -31.65 -8.23
C GLU A 699 13.29 -32.09 -6.83
N ASN A 700 12.92 -31.15 -5.97
CA ASN A 700 12.38 -31.43 -4.64
C ASN A 700 10.87 -31.16 -4.55
N GLY A 701 10.20 -30.90 -5.67
CA GLY A 701 8.78 -30.56 -5.73
C GLY A 701 8.50 -29.05 -5.78
N TYR A 702 7.32 -28.64 -5.32
CA TYR A 702 6.84 -27.26 -5.39
C TYR A 702 5.84 -26.89 -4.29
N GLU A 703 5.69 -25.59 -4.10
CA GLU A 703 4.64 -24.98 -3.30
C GLU A 703 3.72 -24.17 -4.22
N GLU A 704 2.41 -24.44 -4.23
CA GLU A 704 1.43 -23.68 -5.02
C GLU A 704 0.51 -22.91 -4.07
N ASN A 705 0.45 -21.59 -4.23
CA ASN A 705 -0.34 -20.67 -3.42
C ASN A 705 -1.46 -20.02 -4.26
N GLU A 706 -2.66 -19.92 -3.68
CA GLU A 706 -3.82 -19.22 -4.23
C GLU A 706 -4.24 -18.07 -3.32
N PHE A 707 -4.44 -16.88 -3.89
CA PHE A 707 -4.81 -15.66 -3.18
C PHE A 707 -6.18 -15.14 -3.60
N ILE A 708 -6.84 -14.40 -2.71
CA ILE A 708 -8.04 -13.65 -3.07
C ILE A 708 -7.66 -12.44 -3.93
N ILE A 709 -8.39 -12.26 -5.04
CA ILE A 709 -8.38 -11.06 -5.88
C ILE A 709 -9.82 -10.64 -6.13
N ASN A 710 -10.15 -9.43 -5.67
CA ASN A 710 -11.36 -8.70 -5.95
C ASN A 710 -10.95 -7.33 -6.48
N LYS A 711 -11.40 -6.99 -7.69
CA LYS A 711 -11.17 -5.65 -8.23
C LYS A 711 -12.09 -4.67 -7.53
N ASP A 712 -11.53 -3.52 -7.17
CA ASP A 712 -12.33 -2.32 -6.98
C ASP A 712 -13.11 -2.04 -8.28
N TYR A 713 -14.19 -1.29 -8.19
CA TYR A 713 -15.03 -1.03 -9.35
C TYR A 713 -15.40 0.44 -9.46
N ARG A 714 -15.64 0.87 -10.69
CA ARG A 714 -16.20 2.18 -11.00
C ARG A 714 -17.71 2.09 -10.92
N GLU A 715 -18.33 3.08 -10.28
CA GLU A 715 -19.77 3.25 -10.37
C GLU A 715 -20.18 3.76 -11.76
N GLN A 716 -21.47 3.75 -12.04
CA GLN A 716 -21.99 4.39 -13.25
C GLN A 716 -22.09 5.90 -13.05
N ILE A 717 -21.98 6.65 -14.15
CA ILE A 717 -22.24 8.09 -14.14
C ILE A 717 -23.65 8.37 -13.59
N TYR A 718 -23.74 9.35 -12.67
CA TYR A 718 -24.98 9.72 -12.01
C TYR A 718 -25.71 10.83 -12.78
N ILE A 719 -24.98 11.86 -13.19
CA ILE A 719 -25.44 12.99 -14.04
C ILE A 719 -24.36 13.23 -15.10
N GLY A 720 -24.78 13.58 -16.32
CA GLY A 720 -23.89 13.85 -17.45
C GLY A 720 -23.88 12.73 -18.48
N ASP A 721 -23.19 12.95 -19.59
CA ASP A 721 -23.08 12.00 -20.71
C ASP A 721 -21.63 11.54 -20.97
N ARG A 722 -20.66 12.03 -20.18
CA ARG A 722 -19.23 11.75 -20.35
C ARG A 722 -18.64 11.07 -19.12
N GLU A 723 -18.20 9.83 -19.27
CA GLU A 723 -17.38 9.20 -18.23
C GLU A 723 -16.03 9.93 -18.09
N PHE A 724 -15.77 10.51 -16.91
CA PHE A 724 -14.49 11.13 -16.57
C PHE A 724 -13.71 10.19 -15.62
N ARG A 725 -12.45 9.90 -15.96
CA ARG A 725 -11.71 8.75 -15.38
C ARG A 725 -10.83 9.06 -14.17
N ASN A 726 -10.86 10.29 -13.68
CA ASN A 726 -10.21 10.79 -12.47
C ASN A 726 -11.06 10.58 -11.19
N VAL A 727 -12.09 9.73 -11.24
CA VAL A 727 -12.95 9.44 -10.08
C VAL A 727 -12.38 8.26 -9.30
N PRO A 728 -12.28 8.35 -7.96
CA PRO A 728 -11.90 7.22 -7.12
C PRO A 728 -12.81 6.00 -7.29
N TRP A 729 -12.27 4.80 -7.15
CA TRP A 729 -13.07 3.58 -7.26
C TRP A 729 -13.70 3.21 -5.92
N SER A 730 -14.81 2.50 -5.98
CA SER A 730 -15.47 1.89 -4.82
C SER A 730 -14.64 0.71 -4.30
N ASN A 731 -14.35 0.69 -3.00
CA ASN A 731 -13.43 -0.27 -2.39
C ASN A 731 -14.08 -1.67 -2.17
N LEU A 732 -13.78 -2.62 -3.06
CA LEU A 732 -14.17 -4.04 -2.94
C LEU A 732 -12.99 -4.98 -2.71
N GLY A 733 -11.76 -4.56 -3.03
CA GLY A 733 -10.53 -5.35 -2.93
C GLY A 733 -10.00 -5.56 -1.51
N TRP A 734 -10.86 -5.54 -0.50
CA TRP A 734 -10.48 -5.48 0.90
C TRP A 734 -9.74 -6.69 1.47
N ASN A 735 -9.95 -7.86 0.88
CA ASN A 735 -9.25 -9.11 1.20
C ASN A 735 -8.21 -9.48 0.16
N ASN A 736 -7.85 -8.58 -0.74
CA ASN A 736 -6.79 -8.82 -1.70
C ASN A 736 -5.50 -9.25 -0.99
N GLY A 737 -4.89 -10.33 -1.47
CA GLY A 737 -3.66 -10.89 -0.90
C GLY A 737 -3.85 -11.80 0.31
N LYS A 738 -5.08 -12.02 0.80
CA LYS A 738 -5.34 -13.09 1.78
C LYS A 738 -5.14 -14.45 1.11
N LEU A 739 -4.38 -15.33 1.76
CA LEU A 739 -4.04 -16.67 1.26
C LEU A 739 -5.23 -17.61 1.41
N LEU A 740 -5.82 -18.05 0.29
CA LEU A 740 -6.95 -19.01 0.25
C LEU A 740 -6.47 -20.45 0.38
N LYS A 741 -5.39 -20.80 -0.32
CA LYS A 741 -4.96 -22.18 -0.42
C LYS A 741 -3.45 -22.28 -0.60
N THR A 742 -2.83 -23.25 0.05
CA THR A 742 -1.44 -23.65 -0.18
C THR A 742 -1.38 -25.16 -0.37
N LYS A 743 -0.69 -25.61 -1.42
CA LYS A 743 -0.34 -27.02 -1.63
C LYS A 743 1.16 -27.16 -1.57
N ILE A 744 1.64 -28.12 -0.78
CA ILE A 744 3.04 -28.52 -0.74
C ILE A 744 3.13 -29.90 -1.36
N VAL A 745 3.88 -29.99 -2.46
CA VAL A 745 4.01 -31.18 -3.30
C VAL A 745 5.47 -31.55 -3.36
N GLU A 746 5.78 -32.83 -3.12
CA GLU A 746 7.14 -33.38 -3.18
C GLU A 746 7.30 -34.22 -4.44
N LYS A 747 8.49 -34.19 -5.04
CA LYS A 747 8.81 -35.08 -6.16
C LYS A 747 9.36 -36.41 -5.66
N GLN A 748 8.78 -37.52 -6.10
CA GLN A 748 9.27 -38.88 -5.84
C GLN A 748 9.46 -39.60 -7.19
N GLY A 749 10.72 -39.82 -7.56
CA GLY A 749 11.06 -40.34 -8.89
C GLY A 749 10.58 -39.39 -10.00
N SER A 750 9.70 -39.89 -10.88
CA SER A 750 9.09 -39.09 -11.95
C SER A 750 7.72 -38.48 -11.57
N SER A 751 7.20 -38.77 -10.38
CA SER A 751 5.86 -38.36 -9.95
C SER A 751 5.89 -37.22 -8.92
N TYR A 752 4.83 -36.42 -8.90
CA TYR A 752 4.61 -35.37 -7.90
C TYR A 752 3.51 -35.79 -6.94
N ILE A 753 3.82 -35.80 -5.65
CA ILE A 753 2.96 -36.33 -4.59
C ILE A 753 2.59 -35.20 -3.64
N LEU A 754 1.29 -34.94 -3.48
CA LEU A 754 0.77 -33.95 -2.53
C LEU A 754 1.08 -34.41 -1.10
N ARG A 755 1.78 -33.57 -0.32
CA ARG A 755 2.15 -33.85 1.06
C ARG A 755 1.32 -33.07 2.06
N LYS A 756 0.96 -31.84 1.72
CA LYS A 756 0.17 -30.97 2.58
C LYS A 756 -0.72 -30.03 1.76
N GLU A 757 -1.93 -29.82 2.23
CA GLU A 757 -2.85 -28.83 1.70
C GLU A 757 -3.43 -28.02 2.86
N ILE A 758 -3.35 -26.69 2.76
CA ILE A 758 -3.94 -25.74 3.71
C ILE A 758 -5.01 -24.96 2.96
N ILE A 759 -6.23 -24.91 3.47
CA ILE A 759 -7.36 -24.16 2.90
C ILE A 759 -7.88 -23.20 3.97
N ASN A 760 -7.91 -21.92 3.66
CA ASN A 760 -8.42 -20.87 4.53
C ASN A 760 -9.74 -20.33 3.99
N THR A 761 -10.72 -20.20 4.87
CA THR A 761 -11.99 -19.54 4.57
C THR A 761 -12.04 -18.23 5.32
N TYR A 762 -12.27 -17.12 4.61
CA TYR A 762 -12.47 -15.80 5.20
C TYR A 762 -13.93 -15.38 5.08
N LEU A 763 -14.46 -14.76 6.13
CA LEU A 763 -15.79 -14.17 6.13
C LEU A 763 -15.70 -12.66 6.40
N LYS A 764 -16.78 -11.96 6.08
CA LYS A 764 -17.01 -10.57 6.44
C LYS A 764 -18.24 -10.47 7.33
N ASP A 765 -18.30 -9.45 8.18
CA ASP A 765 -19.48 -9.18 8.98
C ASP A 765 -20.70 -8.77 8.13
N ALA A 766 -21.90 -8.98 8.67
CA ALA A 766 -23.15 -8.69 7.96
C ALA A 766 -23.40 -7.17 7.82
N ASN A 767 -22.97 -6.37 8.80
CA ASN A 767 -23.24 -4.93 8.88
C ASN A 767 -22.09 -4.13 8.27
N ASN A 768 -22.16 -3.84 6.97
CA ASN A 768 -21.14 -3.07 6.27
C ASN A 768 -21.64 -1.64 5.99
N PRO A 769 -21.47 -0.68 6.93
CA PRO A 769 -21.89 0.69 6.66
C PRO A 769 -21.17 1.19 5.41
N THR A 770 -21.97 1.69 4.48
CA THR A 770 -21.52 2.14 3.16
C THR A 770 -21.79 3.62 3.07
N LEU A 771 -20.72 4.38 2.85
CA LEU A 771 -20.80 5.79 2.55
C LEU A 771 -20.69 5.99 1.04
N ILE A 772 -21.60 6.76 0.47
CA ILE A 772 -21.57 7.17 -0.93
C ILE A 772 -21.02 8.60 -0.99
N ASN A 773 -19.94 8.79 -1.72
CA ASN A 773 -19.33 10.08 -2.03
C ASN A 773 -19.54 10.40 -3.52
N PHE A 774 -19.28 11.64 -3.92
CA PHE A 774 -19.48 12.08 -5.31
C PHE A 774 -18.28 12.91 -5.77
N ALA A 775 -17.65 12.48 -6.86
CA ALA A 775 -16.77 13.35 -7.62
C ALA A 775 -17.64 14.15 -8.59
N ILE A 776 -17.40 15.47 -8.62
CA ILE A 776 -18.14 16.40 -9.48
C ILE A 776 -17.12 17.07 -10.39
N TYR A 777 -17.32 16.98 -11.70
CA TYR A 777 -16.47 17.60 -12.70
C TYR A 777 -17.27 18.60 -13.52
N ASN A 778 -16.75 19.83 -13.58
CA ASN A 778 -17.26 20.88 -14.44
C ASN A 778 -16.34 21.07 -15.65
N PRO A 779 -16.65 20.45 -16.82
CA PRO A 779 -15.86 20.61 -18.04
C PRO A 779 -15.73 22.06 -18.53
N ALA A 780 -16.62 22.98 -18.12
CA ALA A 780 -16.62 24.38 -18.54
C ALA A 780 -15.70 25.31 -17.72
N GLN A 781 -14.92 24.75 -16.76
CA GLN A 781 -13.96 25.49 -15.93
C GLN A 781 -14.53 26.76 -15.26
N GLY A 782 -15.80 26.76 -14.87
CA GLY A 782 -16.47 27.89 -14.22
C GLY A 782 -16.95 29.01 -15.16
N GLN A 783 -16.79 28.88 -16.48
CA GLN A 783 -17.43 29.78 -17.45
C GLN A 783 -18.83 29.27 -17.78
N PHE A 784 -19.85 29.72 -17.06
CA PHE A 784 -21.23 29.42 -17.43
C PHE A 784 -21.59 30.08 -18.75
N VAL A 785 -21.74 29.27 -19.78
CA VAL A 785 -22.25 29.65 -21.10
C VAL A 785 -23.76 29.86 -20.95
N ASN A 786 -24.22 31.10 -20.72
CA ASN A 786 -25.65 31.51 -20.62
C ASN A 786 -26.62 30.34 -20.39
N ASN A 787 -26.61 29.80 -19.17
CA ASN A 787 -27.45 28.66 -18.81
C ASN A 787 -28.92 28.98 -19.09
N THR A 788 -29.57 28.22 -19.97
CA THR A 788 -31.04 28.14 -19.98
C THR A 788 -31.45 27.71 -18.58
N GLN A 789 -32.17 28.55 -17.83
CA GLN A 789 -32.68 28.17 -16.52
C GLN A 789 -33.87 27.22 -16.71
N GLU A 790 -33.90 26.09 -16.01
CA GLU A 790 -35.08 25.22 -16.00
C GLU A 790 -36.12 25.81 -15.04
N GLU A 791 -37.36 25.95 -15.51
CA GLU A 791 -38.46 26.48 -14.70
C GLU A 791 -39.19 25.35 -13.94
N CYS A 792 -39.28 25.50 -12.62
CA CYS A 792 -40.07 24.64 -11.73
C CYS A 792 -41.40 25.31 -11.40
N LEU A 793 -42.52 24.64 -11.64
CA LEU A 793 -43.83 25.12 -11.19
C LEU A 793 -43.96 25.01 -9.66
N CYS A 794 -44.22 26.13 -8.99
CA CYS A 794 -44.38 26.18 -7.55
C CYS A 794 -45.76 25.70 -7.11
N THR A 795 -45.82 24.50 -6.55
CA THR A 795 -47.04 23.94 -5.94
C THR A 795 -47.23 24.43 -4.50
N ALA A 796 -48.45 24.31 -3.97
CA ALA A 796 -48.73 24.63 -2.56
C ALA A 796 -47.85 23.84 -1.58
N SER A 797 -47.38 22.65 -1.97
CA SER A 797 -46.46 21.84 -1.16
C SER A 797 -45.02 22.34 -1.19
N ASN A 798 -44.58 22.98 -2.29
CA ASN A 798 -43.17 23.35 -2.50
C ASN A 798 -42.84 24.75 -1.95
N ILE A 799 -43.84 25.62 -1.79
CA ILE A 799 -43.64 27.01 -1.34
C ILE A 799 -43.35 27.15 0.16
N SER A 800 -43.54 26.10 0.94
CA SER A 800 -43.22 26.03 2.37
C SER A 800 -42.21 24.92 2.69
N LYS A 801 -41.62 24.29 1.68
CA LYS A 801 -40.77 23.11 1.85
C LYS A 801 -39.34 23.54 2.20
N SER A 802 -38.86 23.16 3.38
CA SER A 802 -37.45 23.22 3.78
C SER A 802 -36.94 21.83 4.13
N TYR A 803 -35.62 21.67 4.02
CA TYR A 803 -34.88 20.48 4.36
C TYR A 803 -33.91 20.85 5.48
N PRO A 804 -34.28 20.61 6.76
CA PRO A 804 -33.41 20.94 7.89
C PRO A 804 -32.21 19.98 7.90
N VAL A 805 -31.02 20.55 7.87
CA VAL A 805 -29.76 19.84 8.07
C VAL A 805 -29.24 20.18 9.45
N LYS A 806 -29.04 19.15 10.27
CA LYS A 806 -28.50 19.28 11.62
C LYS A 806 -27.00 19.00 11.60
N TYR A 807 -26.21 19.86 12.22
CA TYR A 807 -24.76 19.71 12.36
C TYR A 807 -24.30 20.35 13.66
N CYS A 808 -23.07 20.04 14.08
CA CYS A 808 -22.45 20.70 15.23
C CYS A 808 -21.34 21.63 14.76
N SER A 809 -21.41 22.89 15.17
CA SER A 809 -20.48 23.97 14.78
C SER A 809 -19.15 23.91 15.55
N ALA A 810 -19.08 23.13 16.63
CA ALA A 810 -17.92 23.09 17.53
C ALA A 810 -16.84 22.08 17.08
N ILE A 811 -15.57 22.49 17.19
CA ILE A 811 -14.36 21.77 16.74
C ILE A 811 -13.89 20.78 17.84
N HIS A 812 -14.53 19.62 17.98
CA HIS A 812 -14.16 18.57 18.97
C HIS A 812 -14.64 17.16 18.58
N ILE A 813 -14.34 16.14 19.39
CA ILE A 813 -14.81 14.75 19.18
C ILE A 813 -16.28 14.64 19.62
N HIS A 814 -17.15 14.19 18.72
CA HIS A 814 -18.57 14.05 19.01
C HIS A 814 -18.88 12.66 19.60
N GLN A 815 -19.62 12.64 20.70
CA GLN A 815 -20.53 11.54 21.02
C GLN A 815 -21.91 11.97 20.55
N GLY A 816 -22.59 11.10 19.80
CA GLY A 816 -23.95 11.33 19.32
C GLY A 816 -24.95 10.61 20.22
N ASP A 817 -26.06 11.26 20.55
CA ASP A 817 -27.23 10.54 21.06
C ASP A 817 -27.97 9.81 19.91
N ALA A 818 -29.08 9.16 20.23
CA ALA A 818 -29.89 8.44 19.24
C ALA A 818 -30.53 9.37 18.19
N ASN A 819 -30.57 10.69 18.42
CA ASN A 819 -31.10 11.71 17.52
C ASN A 819 -30.02 12.33 16.62
N GLY A 820 -28.75 11.92 16.80
CA GLY A 820 -27.61 12.48 16.09
C GLY A 820 -27.05 13.76 16.72
N ASP A 821 -27.50 14.12 17.92
CA ASP A 821 -27.09 15.34 18.60
C ASP A 821 -25.73 15.17 19.24
N CYS A 822 -24.87 16.16 19.08
CA CYS A 822 -23.57 16.19 19.72
C CYS A 822 -23.77 16.51 21.20
N ILE A 823 -23.42 15.56 22.07
CA ILE A 823 -23.64 15.66 23.53
C ILE A 823 -22.37 15.99 24.31
N ALA A 824 -21.26 16.26 23.64
CA ALA A 824 -20.00 16.59 24.31
C ALA A 824 -20.04 18.00 24.92
N SER A 825 -19.26 18.21 25.98
CA SER A 825 -19.22 19.48 26.72
C SER A 825 -18.77 20.62 25.79
N GLY A 826 -19.62 21.63 25.61
CA GLY A 826 -19.37 22.73 24.68
C GLY A 826 -19.80 22.47 23.24
N ALA A 827 -20.52 21.37 22.98
CA ALA A 827 -21.17 21.13 21.69
C ALA A 827 -22.27 22.17 21.42
N ASP A 828 -22.30 22.68 20.19
CA ASP A 828 -23.29 23.62 19.71
C ASP A 828 -23.97 23.02 18.47
N ASN A 829 -25.15 22.44 18.69
CA ASN A 829 -25.93 21.79 17.64
C ASN A 829 -26.78 22.85 16.93
N VAL A 830 -26.49 23.08 15.65
CA VAL A 830 -27.16 24.07 14.81
C VAL A 830 -28.03 23.35 13.79
N ILE A 831 -29.22 23.89 13.53
CA ILE A 831 -30.10 23.46 12.43
C ILE A 831 -30.02 24.52 11.34
N PHE A 832 -29.73 24.09 10.12
CA PHE A 832 -29.74 24.93 8.94
C PHE A 832 -30.80 24.44 7.96
N ASP A 833 -31.75 25.29 7.61
CA ASP A 833 -32.82 24.96 6.67
C ASP A 833 -32.40 25.26 5.23
N ILE A 834 -32.33 24.22 4.40
CA ILE A 834 -32.17 24.38 2.96
C ILE A 834 -33.55 24.48 2.33
N HIS A 835 -33.86 25.64 1.77
CA HIS A 835 -35.17 25.93 1.21
C HIS A 835 -35.30 25.43 -0.24
N HIS A 836 -36.48 24.90 -0.58
CA HIS A 836 -36.82 24.61 -1.98
C HIS A 836 -36.74 25.89 -2.83
N PRO A 837 -36.37 25.86 -4.12
CA PRO A 837 -36.37 27.05 -5.00
C PRO A 837 -37.70 27.84 -5.07
N CYS A 838 -38.80 27.21 -4.65
CA CYS A 838 -40.13 27.81 -4.57
C CYS A 838 -40.48 28.35 -3.19
N PHE A 839 -39.65 28.15 -2.18
CA PHE A 839 -39.92 28.57 -0.81
C PHE A 839 -40.19 30.07 -0.74
N GLY A 840 -41.29 30.45 -0.09
CA GLY A 840 -41.73 31.84 0.00
C GLY A 840 -42.35 32.42 -1.28
N LYS A 841 -42.48 31.65 -2.37
CA LYS A 841 -43.14 32.09 -3.61
C LYS A 841 -44.64 31.80 -3.60
N THR A 842 -45.39 32.42 -4.50
CA THR A 842 -46.83 32.16 -4.70
C THR A 842 -47.06 30.84 -5.44
N SER A 843 -48.03 30.05 -4.98
CA SER A 843 -48.44 28.84 -5.70
C SER A 843 -48.94 29.19 -7.11
N GLY A 844 -48.49 28.44 -8.11
CA GLY A 844 -48.73 28.68 -9.54
C GLY A 844 -47.66 29.55 -10.23
N SER A 845 -46.72 30.15 -9.49
CA SER A 845 -45.55 30.83 -10.06
C SER A 845 -44.46 29.83 -10.47
N PHE A 846 -43.47 30.31 -11.21
CA PHE A 846 -42.30 29.52 -11.59
C PHE A 846 -41.06 29.95 -10.78
N ALA A 847 -40.21 28.98 -10.47
CA ALA A 847 -38.89 29.20 -9.89
C ALA A 847 -37.80 28.66 -10.81
N ASN A 848 -36.72 29.42 -10.92
CA ASN A 848 -35.57 29.02 -11.73
C ASN A 848 -34.72 28.02 -10.92
N ILE A 849 -34.42 26.89 -11.53
CA ILE A 849 -33.48 25.89 -11.01
C ILE A 849 -32.17 26.01 -11.82
N PRO A 850 -31.00 25.92 -11.17
CA PRO A 850 -29.73 25.82 -11.89
C PRO A 850 -29.73 24.61 -12.82
N THR A 851 -29.40 24.81 -14.10
CA THR A 851 -29.20 23.72 -15.05
C THR A 851 -27.85 23.06 -14.84
N ILE A 852 -27.86 21.73 -14.81
CA ILE A 852 -26.69 20.86 -14.62
C ILE A 852 -26.19 20.25 -15.95
N THR A 853 -26.59 20.83 -17.10
CA THR A 853 -26.30 20.32 -18.44
C THR A 853 -24.81 20.26 -18.81
N HIS A 854 -23.94 20.80 -17.94
CA HIS A 854 -22.48 20.79 -18.06
C HIS A 854 -21.79 20.30 -16.78
N LEU A 855 -22.46 19.49 -15.95
CA LEU A 855 -21.86 18.83 -14.79
C LEU A 855 -21.85 17.33 -15.01
N ASP A 856 -20.67 16.73 -14.93
CA ASP A 856 -20.52 15.28 -14.85
C ASP A 856 -20.37 14.89 -13.37
N VAL A 857 -21.25 14.02 -12.89
CA VAL A 857 -21.27 13.57 -11.49
C VAL A 857 -21.12 12.07 -11.47
N MET A 858 -20.17 11.56 -10.70
CA MET A 858 -19.93 10.13 -10.57
C MET A 858 -19.78 9.75 -9.09
N PRO A 859 -20.56 8.76 -8.61
CA PRO A 859 -20.46 8.32 -7.24
C PRO A 859 -19.25 7.39 -7.03
N TYR A 860 -18.80 7.27 -5.80
CA TYR A 860 -17.93 6.19 -5.34
C TYR A 860 -18.22 5.83 -3.89
N LYS A 861 -17.95 4.59 -3.50
CA LYS A 861 -18.34 4.07 -2.18
C LYS A 861 -17.13 3.81 -1.30
N TYR A 862 -17.25 4.20 -0.03
CA TYR A 862 -16.45 3.67 1.07
C TYR A 862 -17.28 2.67 1.86
N ILE A 863 -16.91 1.40 1.72
CA ILE A 863 -17.51 0.28 2.43
C ILE A 863 -16.61 -0.05 3.61
N SER A 864 -17.18 -0.01 4.82
CA SER A 864 -16.50 -0.43 6.05
C SER A 864 -16.84 -1.87 6.37
N TYR A 865 -15.82 -2.70 6.63
CA TYR A 865 -15.95 -4.14 6.83
C TYR A 865 -15.08 -4.63 7.99
N PHE A 866 -15.49 -5.73 8.63
CA PHE A 866 -14.63 -6.55 9.46
C PHE A 866 -14.41 -7.90 8.79
N VAL A 867 -13.15 -8.23 8.52
CA VAL A 867 -12.76 -9.39 7.72
C VAL A 867 -11.90 -10.29 8.57
N TYR A 868 -12.32 -11.55 8.69
CA TYR A 868 -11.70 -12.48 9.61
C TYR A 868 -11.56 -13.87 8.99
N LEU A 869 -10.51 -14.57 9.41
CA LEU A 869 -10.30 -15.98 9.09
C LEU A 869 -11.35 -16.78 9.86
N SER A 870 -12.30 -17.41 9.17
CA SER A 870 -13.38 -18.20 9.77
C SER A 870 -12.97 -19.64 10.05
N ASN A 871 -12.22 -20.27 9.15
CA ASN A 871 -11.67 -21.58 9.39
C ASN A 871 -10.40 -21.84 8.56
N THR A 872 -9.59 -22.77 9.04
CA THR A 872 -8.47 -23.35 8.32
C THR A 872 -8.63 -24.87 8.32
N THR A 873 -8.64 -25.47 7.15
CA THR A 873 -8.56 -26.92 6.95
C THR A 873 -7.13 -27.26 6.54
N THR A 874 -6.48 -28.14 7.30
CA THR A 874 -5.15 -28.67 6.96
C THR A 874 -5.26 -30.16 6.69
N ASN A 875 -4.92 -30.59 5.48
CA ASN A 875 -4.82 -32.01 5.11
C ASN A 875 -3.33 -32.37 5.02
N GLU A 876 -2.86 -33.31 5.85
CA GLU A 876 -1.51 -33.86 5.77
C GLU A 876 -1.57 -35.30 5.29
N TYR A 877 -0.88 -35.58 4.18
CA TYR A 877 -0.94 -36.85 3.48
C TYR A 877 0.24 -37.75 3.86
N ASP A 878 0.03 -39.06 3.75
CA ASP A 878 1.11 -40.03 3.90
C ASP A 878 2.16 -39.90 2.79
N LYS A 879 3.24 -40.69 2.89
CA LYS A 879 4.34 -40.68 1.91
C LYS A 879 3.92 -41.00 0.47
N ASN A 880 2.76 -41.64 0.28
CA ASN A 880 2.21 -42.00 -1.02
C ASN A 880 1.20 -40.96 -1.52
N GLY A 881 0.94 -39.88 -0.76
CA GLY A 881 -0.06 -38.87 -1.09
C GLY A 881 -1.49 -39.33 -0.85
N LEU A 882 -1.69 -40.39 -0.07
CA LEU A 882 -2.98 -40.97 0.26
C LEU A 882 -3.30 -40.76 1.74
N ASN A 883 -4.53 -41.11 2.15
CA ASN A 883 -4.97 -41.16 3.55
C ASN A 883 -4.69 -39.87 4.37
N PRO A 884 -5.31 -38.72 4.03
CA PRO A 884 -5.04 -37.49 4.75
C PRO A 884 -5.50 -37.57 6.20
N ILE A 885 -4.68 -37.01 7.09
CA ILE A 885 -5.11 -36.55 8.41
C ILE A 885 -5.61 -35.12 8.22
N THR A 886 -6.88 -34.88 8.54
CA THR A 886 -7.51 -33.58 8.39
C THR A 886 -7.67 -32.91 9.74
N THR A 887 -7.08 -31.73 9.87
CA THR A 887 -7.27 -30.83 11.01
C THR A 887 -8.12 -29.65 10.56
N LEU A 888 -9.32 -29.52 11.14
CA LEU A 888 -10.18 -28.36 10.94
C LEU A 888 -10.09 -27.45 12.18
N ALA A 889 -9.58 -26.24 11.99
CA ALA A 889 -9.60 -25.18 12.99
C ALA A 889 -10.69 -24.16 12.61
N ASN A 890 -11.72 -24.00 13.42
CA ASN A 890 -12.72 -22.93 13.26
C ASN A 890 -12.41 -21.80 14.24
N TYR A 891 -12.63 -20.56 13.79
CA TYR A 891 -12.39 -19.33 14.54
C TYR A 891 -13.68 -18.51 14.57
N ASN A 892 -14.10 -18.12 15.76
CA ASN A 892 -15.35 -17.40 15.98
C ASN A 892 -15.09 -16.00 16.57
N TYR A 893 -15.74 -14.99 16.00
CA TYR A 893 -15.59 -13.58 16.36
C TYR A 893 -16.94 -12.96 16.76
N ALA A 894 -17.85 -13.75 17.32
CA ALA A 894 -19.20 -13.34 17.69
C ALA A 894 -19.28 -12.40 18.92
N GLY A 895 -18.26 -11.56 19.12
CA GLY A 895 -18.25 -10.53 20.15
C GLY A 895 -19.32 -9.49 19.86
N THR A 896 -20.18 -9.19 20.85
CA THR A 896 -21.25 -8.20 20.65
C THR A 896 -20.75 -6.76 20.64
N ASN A 897 -19.58 -6.49 21.25
CA ASN A 897 -19.04 -5.14 21.45
C ASN A 897 -17.54 -5.01 21.13
N HIS A 898 -16.97 -6.01 20.46
CA HIS A 898 -15.54 -6.10 20.20
C HIS A 898 -15.24 -7.08 19.05
N LEU A 899 -14.05 -6.99 18.45
CA LEU A 899 -13.66 -7.71 17.23
C LEU A 899 -12.63 -8.82 17.48
N GLN A 900 -12.23 -9.07 18.73
CA GLN A 900 -11.28 -10.14 19.08
C GLN A 900 -11.91 -11.54 18.94
N LEU A 901 -11.04 -12.54 18.75
CA LEU A 901 -11.40 -13.95 18.66
C LEU A 901 -12.09 -14.43 19.96
N THR A 902 -13.37 -14.77 19.88
CA THR A 902 -14.18 -15.24 21.02
C THR A 902 -14.05 -16.74 21.29
N SER A 903 -13.85 -17.56 20.24
CA SER A 903 -13.51 -18.97 20.42
C SER A 903 -12.77 -19.57 19.23
N GLN A 904 -12.02 -20.64 19.49
CA GLN A 904 -11.37 -21.46 18.48
C GLN A 904 -11.64 -22.93 18.77
N SER A 905 -12.15 -23.68 17.78
CA SER A 905 -12.34 -25.13 17.89
C SER A 905 -11.40 -25.87 16.95
N VAL A 906 -10.77 -26.94 17.42
CA VAL A 906 -9.92 -27.82 16.61
C VAL A 906 -10.49 -29.23 16.62
N THR A 907 -10.64 -29.80 15.43
CA THR A 907 -11.07 -31.19 15.22
C THR A 907 -10.05 -31.91 14.37
N ASN A 908 -9.53 -33.04 14.84
CA ASN A 908 -8.62 -33.91 14.10
C ASN A 908 -9.35 -35.19 13.66
N SER A 909 -9.58 -35.36 12.37
CA SER A 909 -10.21 -36.56 11.83
C SER A 909 -9.27 -37.32 10.90
N THR A 910 -9.18 -38.62 11.08
CA THR A 910 -8.81 -39.56 10.02
C THR A 910 -10.06 -39.97 9.25
N THR A 911 -9.93 -40.30 7.97
CA THR A 911 -11.04 -40.67 7.08
C THR A 911 -12.04 -41.63 7.74
N GLY A 912 -13.28 -41.15 7.96
CA GLY A 912 -14.40 -41.96 8.47
C GLY A 912 -14.64 -41.95 9.98
N LEU A 913 -13.84 -41.23 10.80
CA LEU A 913 -14.03 -41.11 12.24
C LEU A 913 -14.22 -39.65 12.66
N VAL A 914 -15.27 -39.36 13.45
CA VAL A 914 -15.44 -38.03 14.07
C VAL A 914 -14.38 -37.86 15.14
N GLY A 915 -13.41 -36.99 14.87
CA GLY A 915 -12.36 -36.61 15.80
C GLY A 915 -12.89 -35.97 17.09
N GLU A 916 -12.12 -36.07 18.17
CA GLU A 916 -12.42 -35.32 19.38
C GLU A 916 -12.27 -33.80 19.12
N VAL A 917 -13.33 -33.04 19.41
CA VAL A 917 -13.33 -31.57 19.27
C VAL A 917 -12.80 -30.95 20.56
N THR A 918 -11.77 -30.10 20.44
CA THR A 918 -11.31 -29.24 21.54
C THR A 918 -11.65 -27.79 21.21
N GLU A 919 -12.37 -27.09 22.08
CA GLU A 919 -12.71 -25.67 21.91
C GLU A 919 -12.05 -24.83 23.01
N THR A 920 -11.41 -23.72 22.64
CA THR A 920 -10.94 -22.69 23.56
C THR A 920 -11.79 -21.45 23.40
N LYS A 921 -12.36 -20.93 24.49
CA LYS A 921 -13.13 -19.67 24.52
C LYS A 921 -12.33 -18.60 25.24
N TYR A 922 -12.46 -17.37 24.77
CA TYR A 922 -11.78 -16.19 25.29
C TYR A 922 -12.82 -15.14 25.66
N LEU A 923 -12.71 -14.60 26.87
CA LEU A 923 -13.52 -13.49 27.34
C LEU A 923 -12.63 -12.30 27.66
N TYR A 924 -13.06 -11.14 27.19
CA TYR A 924 -12.36 -9.87 27.22
C TYR A 924 -13.09 -8.86 28.10
N ALA A 925 -12.43 -7.74 28.39
CA ALA A 925 -12.99 -6.72 29.27
C ALA A 925 -14.39 -6.23 28.82
N ARG A 926 -14.71 -6.20 27.52
CA ARG A 926 -16.00 -5.76 26.98
C ARG A 926 -17.12 -6.81 27.06
N ASP A 927 -16.83 -8.06 27.41
CA ASP A 927 -17.85 -9.09 27.56
C ASP A 927 -18.73 -8.84 28.79
N THR A 928 -20.04 -8.97 28.60
CA THR A 928 -21.04 -8.77 29.66
C THR A 928 -20.90 -9.79 30.79
N GLN A 929 -20.42 -11.00 30.46
CA GLN A 929 -20.14 -12.08 31.41
C GLN A 929 -19.10 -11.69 32.47
N LEU A 930 -18.19 -10.78 32.13
CA LEU A 930 -17.14 -10.31 33.03
C LEU A 930 -17.53 -9.04 33.80
N ALA A 931 -18.72 -8.48 33.61
CA ALA A 931 -19.11 -7.18 34.18
C ALA A 931 -19.03 -7.12 35.72
N ALA A 932 -19.14 -8.27 36.41
CA ALA A 932 -19.02 -8.39 37.86
C ALA A 932 -17.57 -8.53 38.36
N LEU A 933 -16.59 -8.68 37.47
CA LEU A 933 -15.18 -8.71 37.87
C LEU A 933 -14.72 -7.31 38.29
N PRO A 934 -13.88 -7.20 39.34
CA PRO A 934 -13.31 -5.93 39.77
C PRO A 934 -12.59 -5.18 38.63
N TYR A 935 -12.67 -3.84 38.64
CA TYR A 935 -11.92 -2.92 37.78
C TYR A 935 -12.11 -3.07 36.25
N ILE A 936 -13.10 -3.84 35.79
CA ILE A 936 -13.40 -3.99 34.36
C ILE A 936 -13.68 -2.66 33.66
N ASN A 937 -14.43 -1.76 34.29
CA ASN A 937 -14.68 -0.43 33.72
C ASN A 937 -13.40 0.41 33.63
N ASN A 938 -12.44 0.21 34.53
CA ASN A 938 -11.14 0.89 34.44
C ASN A 938 -10.29 0.30 33.31
N LEU A 939 -10.31 -1.02 33.09
CA LEU A 939 -9.65 -1.65 31.93
C LEU A 939 -10.24 -1.13 30.62
N ARG A 940 -11.57 -1.06 30.50
CA ARG A 940 -12.28 -0.46 29.35
C ARG A 940 -11.89 1.00 29.15
N GLY A 941 -11.87 1.80 30.21
CA GLY A 941 -11.47 3.22 30.15
C GLY A 941 -10.01 3.43 29.74
N ALA A 942 -9.12 2.50 30.08
CA ALA A 942 -7.73 2.48 29.64
C ALA A 942 -7.51 1.84 28.25
N ASN A 943 -8.59 1.43 27.57
CA ASN A 943 -8.57 0.66 26.32
C ASN A 943 -7.77 -0.65 26.39
N ILE A 944 -7.64 -1.25 27.58
CA ILE A 944 -7.05 -2.58 27.79
C ILE A 944 -8.16 -3.61 27.57
N ILE A 945 -8.48 -3.85 26.30
CA ILE A 945 -9.62 -4.66 25.84
C ILE A 945 -9.21 -5.87 25.01
N GLY A 946 -7.96 -5.92 24.53
CA GLY A 946 -7.42 -7.00 23.71
C GLY A 946 -6.81 -8.16 24.50
N ILE A 947 -6.71 -8.04 25.84
CA ILE A 947 -6.15 -9.07 26.71
C ILE A 947 -7.28 -9.99 27.20
N PRO A 948 -7.22 -11.32 26.98
CA PRO A 948 -8.22 -12.24 27.50
C PRO A 948 -8.12 -12.32 29.03
N LEU A 949 -9.21 -11.97 29.71
CA LEU A 949 -9.31 -11.99 31.17
C LEU A 949 -9.80 -13.33 31.69
N ASN A 950 -10.54 -14.08 30.87
CA ASN A 950 -10.93 -15.45 31.15
C ASN A 950 -10.73 -16.33 29.91
N THR A 951 -10.19 -17.53 30.13
CA THR A 951 -9.97 -18.53 29.08
C THR A 951 -10.54 -19.85 29.55
N GLN A 952 -11.35 -20.47 28.71
CA GLN A 952 -12.01 -21.76 29.01
C GLN A 952 -11.66 -22.76 27.92
N ILE A 953 -11.33 -23.99 28.30
CA ILE A 953 -11.10 -25.08 27.35
C ILE A 953 -12.19 -26.14 27.55
N PHE A 954 -12.74 -26.62 26.45
CA PHE A 954 -13.78 -27.64 26.38
C PHE A 954 -13.31 -28.81 25.52
N LYS A 955 -13.75 -30.02 25.88
CA LYS A 955 -13.68 -31.23 25.06
C LYS A 955 -15.11 -31.68 24.77
N GLY A 956 -15.55 -31.52 23.52
CA GLY A 956 -16.98 -31.56 23.18
C GLY A 956 -17.75 -30.50 23.98
N SER A 957 -18.85 -30.89 24.64
CA SER A 957 -19.62 -30.00 25.53
C SER A 957 -19.05 -29.87 26.94
N THR A 958 -18.04 -30.68 27.30
CA THR A 958 -17.52 -30.75 28.67
C THR A 958 -16.39 -29.75 28.85
N LYS A 959 -16.55 -28.79 29.76
CA LYS A 959 -15.46 -27.91 30.18
C LYS A 959 -14.36 -28.75 30.83
N ILE A 960 -13.10 -28.59 30.42
CA ILE A 960 -11.93 -29.30 30.96
C ILE A 960 -11.04 -28.40 31.80
N SER A 961 -10.98 -27.10 31.49
CA SER A 961 -10.27 -26.12 32.30
C SER A 961 -10.84 -24.73 32.13
N GLU A 962 -10.61 -23.90 33.13
CA GLU A 962 -10.90 -22.46 33.10
C GLU A 962 -9.82 -21.71 33.88
N GLN A 963 -9.44 -20.55 33.38
CA GLN A 963 -8.53 -19.61 34.03
C GLN A 963 -9.13 -18.21 33.97
N THR A 964 -9.10 -17.48 35.10
CA THR A 964 -9.52 -16.08 35.20
C THR A 964 -8.42 -15.25 35.85
N THR A 965 -8.10 -14.11 35.26
CA THR A 965 -7.18 -13.11 35.81
C THR A 965 -7.97 -11.92 36.33
N VAL A 966 -7.84 -11.64 37.62
CA VAL A 966 -8.49 -10.51 38.29
C VAL A 966 -7.49 -9.38 38.46
N TYR A 967 -7.89 -8.15 38.15
CA TYR A 967 -7.07 -6.95 38.26
C TYR A 967 -7.43 -6.14 39.51
N ASP A 968 -6.51 -5.25 39.92
CA ASP A 968 -6.68 -4.31 41.01
C ASP A 968 -5.90 -3.01 40.76
N LYS A 969 -6.13 -1.98 41.59
CA LYS A 969 -5.34 -0.76 41.67
C LYS A 969 -4.68 -0.67 43.03
N SER A 970 -3.38 -0.37 43.05
CA SER A 970 -2.64 -0.14 44.29
C SER A 970 -2.14 1.30 44.37
N THR A 971 -2.32 1.95 45.52
CA THR A 971 -1.74 3.28 45.76
C THR A 971 -0.21 3.25 45.74
N ALA A 972 0.40 2.11 46.09
CA ALA A 972 1.85 1.91 46.04
C ALA A 972 2.42 1.96 44.60
N THR A 973 1.56 1.75 43.60
CA THR A 973 1.92 1.78 42.17
C THR A 973 1.35 3.00 41.46
N ASN A 974 1.04 4.09 42.17
CA ASN A 974 0.31 5.24 41.60
C ASN A 974 -1.01 4.84 40.91
N ASN A 975 -1.70 3.82 41.44
CA ASN A 975 -2.96 3.28 40.93
C ASN A 975 -2.89 2.65 39.52
N LEU A 976 -1.75 2.07 39.16
CA LEU A 976 -1.63 1.23 37.95
C LEU A 976 -2.63 0.05 38.01
N LEU A 977 -3.23 -0.26 36.86
CA LEU A 977 -4.09 -1.44 36.69
C LEU A 977 -3.21 -2.67 36.46
N LEU A 978 -3.10 -3.51 37.48
CA LEU A 978 -2.20 -4.67 37.47
C LEU A 978 -2.96 -5.93 37.87
N PRO A 979 -2.52 -7.12 37.42
CA PRO A 979 -3.06 -8.38 37.91
C PRO A 979 -2.99 -8.45 39.44
N LYS A 980 -4.01 -8.98 40.10
CA LYS A 980 -4.04 -9.19 41.55
C LYS A 980 -4.06 -10.67 41.91
N SER A 981 -4.77 -11.46 41.12
CA SER A 981 -4.81 -12.90 41.31
C SER A 981 -5.16 -13.63 40.03
N ILE A 982 -4.67 -14.86 39.92
CA ILE A 982 -5.07 -15.82 38.89
C ILE A 982 -5.80 -16.96 39.57
N TYR A 983 -7.02 -17.22 39.10
CA TYR A 983 -7.82 -18.36 39.51
C TYR A 983 -7.86 -19.35 38.35
N SER A 984 -7.72 -20.65 38.64
CA SER A 984 -7.94 -21.68 37.63
C SER A 984 -8.38 -22.99 38.26
N ALA A 985 -9.06 -23.82 37.49
CA ALA A 985 -9.42 -25.17 37.91
C ALA A 985 -9.55 -26.09 36.68
N LYS A 986 -9.41 -27.40 36.93
CA LYS A 986 -9.82 -28.44 35.98
C LYS A 986 -11.27 -28.84 36.24
N PHE A 987 -11.96 -29.35 35.23
CA PHE A 987 -13.37 -29.72 35.30
C PHE A 987 -13.62 -31.15 34.80
N PRO A 988 -14.67 -31.83 35.31
CA PRO A 988 -15.57 -31.39 36.38
C PRO A 988 -14.85 -31.31 37.74
N ASN A 989 -15.25 -30.36 38.60
CA ASN A 989 -14.77 -30.25 39.98
C ASN A 989 -15.93 -30.00 40.94
N ALA A 990 -15.67 -30.18 42.23
CA ALA A 990 -16.62 -29.94 43.32
C ALA A 990 -16.20 -28.75 44.19
N LEU A 991 -15.48 -27.77 43.63
CA LEU A 991 -15.07 -26.57 44.36
C LEU A 991 -16.29 -25.71 44.71
N THR A 992 -16.22 -25.04 45.86
CA THR A 992 -17.21 -24.04 46.24
C THR A 992 -17.08 -22.80 45.35
N SER A 993 -18.20 -22.23 44.93
CA SER A 993 -18.19 -21.01 44.10
C SER A 993 -17.67 -19.81 44.90
N ILE A 994 -16.64 -19.15 44.38
CA ILE A 994 -16.14 -17.87 44.90
C ILE A 994 -16.98 -16.74 44.29
N THR A 995 -17.70 -16.01 45.14
CA THR A 995 -18.58 -14.89 44.73
C THR A 995 -17.92 -13.52 44.93
N THR A 996 -16.80 -13.43 45.65
CA THR A 996 -16.04 -12.19 45.86
C THR A 996 -14.52 -12.48 45.80
N PRO A 997 -13.83 -12.16 44.69
CA PRO A 997 -14.39 -11.71 43.42
C PRO A 997 -15.25 -12.81 42.77
N SER A 998 -16.25 -12.43 41.97
CA SER A 998 -17.18 -13.39 41.35
C SER A 998 -16.51 -14.19 40.23
N VAL A 999 -15.75 -15.24 40.59
CA VAL A 999 -14.96 -16.08 39.68
C VAL A 999 -15.47 -17.52 39.58
N GLY A 1000 -16.52 -17.89 40.31
CA GLY A 1000 -17.17 -19.21 40.20
C GLY A 1000 -16.38 -20.33 40.88
N GLN A 1001 -16.52 -21.57 40.40
CA GLN A 1001 -15.89 -22.78 40.96
C GLN A 1001 -14.42 -22.91 40.53
N LEU A 1002 -13.63 -21.91 40.88
CA LEU A 1002 -12.19 -21.87 40.64
C LEU A 1002 -11.46 -21.81 41.99
N GLU A 1003 -10.19 -22.19 41.97
CA GLU A 1003 -9.29 -22.04 43.10
C GLU A 1003 -8.19 -21.03 42.77
N LYS A 1004 -7.73 -20.31 43.78
CA LYS A 1004 -6.74 -19.24 43.61
C LYS A 1004 -5.36 -19.87 43.42
N LYS A 1005 -4.78 -19.75 42.24
CA LYS A 1005 -3.45 -20.29 41.92
C LYS A 1005 -2.31 -19.36 42.27
N ILE A 1006 -2.50 -18.07 42.02
CA ILE A 1006 -1.47 -17.05 42.22
C ILE A 1006 -2.12 -15.83 42.86
N THR A 1007 -1.49 -15.31 43.90
CA THR A 1007 -1.75 -13.98 44.47
C THR A 1007 -0.56 -13.10 44.16
N PHE A 1008 -0.77 -11.98 43.47
CA PHE A 1008 0.26 -10.96 43.32
C PHE A 1008 0.23 -10.07 44.56
N ASP A 1009 1.23 -10.24 45.42
CA ASP A 1009 1.26 -9.65 46.75
C ASP A 1009 1.71 -8.19 46.68
N GLN A 1010 2.82 -7.96 46.00
CA GLN A 1010 3.48 -6.66 45.94
C GLN A 1010 4.03 -6.35 44.55
N TYR A 1011 4.01 -5.06 44.26
CA TYR A 1011 4.55 -4.46 43.06
C TYR A 1011 5.45 -3.30 43.46
N ASP A 1012 6.46 -3.03 42.65
CA ASP A 1012 7.24 -1.80 42.78
C ASP A 1012 6.49 -0.59 42.20
N SER A 1013 7.08 0.59 42.36
CA SER A 1013 6.57 1.86 41.83
C SER A 1013 6.42 1.92 40.30
N LYS A 1014 7.00 0.97 39.53
CA LYS A 1014 6.89 0.87 38.07
C LYS A 1014 5.91 -0.24 37.63
N GLY A 1015 5.25 -0.92 38.58
CA GLY A 1015 4.31 -2.00 38.30
C GLY A 1015 4.97 -3.34 37.94
N ASN A 1016 6.24 -3.53 38.30
CA ASN A 1016 6.89 -4.82 38.24
C ASN A 1016 6.51 -5.65 39.47
N ILE A 1017 6.32 -6.97 39.31
CA ILE A 1017 6.04 -7.84 40.46
C ILE A 1017 7.30 -7.93 41.30
N THR A 1018 7.19 -7.61 42.59
CA THR A 1018 8.27 -7.81 43.58
C THR A 1018 8.00 -8.99 44.49
N GLN A 1019 6.73 -9.41 44.64
CA GLN A 1019 6.37 -10.62 45.36
C GLN A 1019 5.04 -11.21 44.86
N TYR A 1020 4.99 -12.52 44.71
CA TYR A 1020 3.74 -13.27 44.55
C TYR A 1020 3.74 -14.55 45.37
N THR A 1021 2.56 -15.05 45.71
CA THR A 1021 2.36 -16.29 46.47
C THR A 1021 1.56 -17.29 45.65
N LEU A 1022 2.07 -18.51 45.56
CA LEU A 1022 1.42 -19.65 44.91
C LEU A 1022 0.35 -20.26 45.83
N GLU A 1023 -0.55 -21.07 45.26
CA GLU A 1023 -1.62 -21.78 45.97
C GLU A 1023 -1.15 -22.56 47.21
N ASN A 1024 0.05 -23.15 47.15
CA ASN A 1024 0.64 -23.93 48.25
C ASN A 1024 1.24 -23.05 49.36
N GLY A 1025 1.09 -21.73 49.30
CA GLY A 1025 1.64 -20.77 50.25
C GLY A 1025 3.11 -20.40 50.00
N THR A 1026 3.76 -20.95 48.97
CA THR A 1026 5.14 -20.58 48.62
C THR A 1026 5.17 -19.17 48.02
N SER A 1027 5.89 -18.26 48.69
CA SER A 1027 6.18 -16.93 48.15
C SER A 1027 7.41 -16.93 47.25
N VAL A 1028 7.33 -16.18 46.16
CA VAL A 1028 8.44 -15.89 45.26
C VAL A 1028 8.62 -14.38 45.20
N SER A 1029 9.82 -13.93 45.50
CA SER A 1029 10.19 -12.52 45.54
C SER A 1029 11.20 -12.17 44.45
N PHE A 1030 11.08 -10.96 43.92
CA PHE A 1030 12.00 -10.40 42.94
C PHE A 1030 12.60 -9.10 43.44
N ILE A 1031 13.91 -8.96 43.24
CA ILE A 1031 14.62 -7.70 43.44
C ILE A 1031 14.99 -7.18 42.06
N TRP A 1032 14.63 -5.92 41.80
CA TRP A 1032 14.83 -5.27 40.51
C TRP A 1032 15.99 -4.27 40.60
N GLY A 1033 16.84 -4.26 39.59
CA GLY A 1033 17.93 -3.30 39.43
C GLY A 1033 17.81 -2.56 38.09
N TYR A 1034 18.88 -1.89 37.66
CA TYR A 1034 18.93 -1.11 36.42
C TYR A 1034 17.84 -0.03 36.35
N ASP A 1035 17.59 0.64 37.48
CA ASP A 1035 16.44 1.53 37.68
C ASP A 1035 15.09 0.80 37.46
N LYS A 1036 14.94 -0.36 38.12
CA LYS A 1036 13.73 -1.19 38.10
C LYS A 1036 13.27 -1.64 36.70
N THR A 1037 14.19 -1.81 35.76
CA THR A 1037 13.87 -2.30 34.41
C THR A 1037 14.18 -3.78 34.23
N LEU A 1038 15.08 -4.34 35.04
CA LEU A 1038 15.55 -5.73 34.91
C LEU A 1038 15.68 -6.37 36.29
N PRO A 1039 15.30 -7.64 36.46
CA PRO A 1039 15.45 -8.35 37.73
C PRO A 1039 16.93 -8.66 37.99
N ILE A 1040 17.39 -8.42 39.22
CA ILE A 1040 18.75 -8.77 39.69
C ILE A 1040 18.73 -9.96 40.66
N ALA A 1041 17.58 -10.32 41.21
CA ALA A 1041 17.39 -11.56 41.97
C ALA A 1041 15.97 -12.12 41.86
N LYS A 1042 15.87 -13.45 41.85
CA LYS A 1042 14.67 -14.25 42.08
C LYS A 1042 14.92 -15.11 43.31
N ILE A 1043 14.03 -15.02 44.30
CA ILE A 1043 14.15 -15.76 45.56
C ILE A 1043 12.85 -16.52 45.77
N GLU A 1044 12.92 -17.84 45.70
CA GLU A 1044 11.78 -18.73 45.90
C GLU A 1044 11.75 -19.22 47.34
N ASN A 1045 10.56 -19.36 47.90
CA ASN A 1045 10.30 -19.73 49.30
C ASN A 1045 10.72 -18.66 50.33
N ALA A 1046 10.71 -17.38 49.96
CA ALA A 1046 10.84 -16.26 50.90
C ALA A 1046 10.03 -15.04 50.45
N THR A 1047 9.53 -14.31 51.45
CA THR A 1047 8.93 -12.98 51.29
C THR A 1047 9.98 -11.88 51.32
N LEU A 1048 9.66 -10.70 50.80
CA LEU A 1048 10.54 -9.53 50.85
C LEU A 1048 10.93 -9.13 52.28
N ALA A 1049 10.01 -9.30 53.24
CA ALA A 1049 10.29 -9.03 54.64
C ALA A 1049 11.34 -9.99 55.23
N GLN A 1050 11.27 -11.28 54.89
CA GLN A 1050 12.25 -12.27 55.33
C GLN A 1050 13.63 -12.01 54.68
N ILE A 1051 13.65 -11.61 53.41
CA ILE A 1051 14.88 -11.26 52.70
C ILE A 1051 15.53 -10.02 53.33
N ALA A 1052 14.76 -8.96 53.57
CA ALA A 1052 15.24 -7.75 54.23
C ALA A 1052 15.78 -8.04 55.64
N SER A 1053 15.07 -8.87 56.41
CA SER A 1053 15.52 -9.32 57.74
C SER A 1053 16.82 -10.13 57.67
N ALA A 1054 16.98 -11.02 56.68
CA ALA A 1054 18.20 -11.80 56.51
C ALA A 1054 19.40 -10.93 56.13
N LEU A 1055 19.16 -9.80 55.44
CA LEU A 1055 20.16 -8.80 55.10
C LEU A 1055 20.39 -7.76 56.22
N GLY A 1056 19.58 -7.76 57.28
CA GLY A 1056 19.66 -6.75 58.36
C GLY A 1056 19.21 -5.35 57.93
N ILE A 1057 18.30 -5.26 56.96
CA ILE A 1057 17.78 -3.99 56.41
C ILE A 1057 16.26 -3.95 56.42
N THR A 1058 15.66 -2.83 56.00
CA THR A 1058 14.22 -2.71 55.78
C THR A 1058 13.84 -3.04 54.33
N VAL A 1059 12.58 -3.41 54.08
CA VAL A 1059 12.06 -3.63 52.72
C VAL A 1059 12.21 -2.38 51.85
N ALA A 1060 12.06 -1.18 52.44
CA ALA A 1060 12.24 0.08 51.74
C ALA A 1060 13.69 0.26 51.25
N VAL A 1061 14.69 -0.17 52.03
CA VAL A 1061 16.10 -0.16 51.59
C VAL A 1061 16.32 -1.22 50.51
N LEU A 1062 15.73 -2.41 50.66
CA LEU A 1062 15.82 -3.49 49.68
C LEU A 1062 15.24 -3.09 48.31
N ASP A 1063 14.14 -2.32 48.26
CA ASP A 1063 13.55 -1.78 47.03
C ASP A 1063 14.44 -0.77 46.28
N THR A 1064 15.50 -0.26 46.94
CA THR A 1064 16.53 0.61 46.32
C THR A 1064 17.76 -0.15 45.84
N TYR A 1065 17.79 -1.48 46.01
CA TYR A 1065 18.91 -2.29 45.54
C TYR A 1065 19.07 -2.15 44.02
N SER A 1066 20.32 -2.23 43.59
CA SER A 1066 20.74 -2.03 42.21
C SER A 1066 21.83 -3.02 41.85
N GLU A 1067 22.27 -2.97 40.59
CA GLU A 1067 23.39 -3.70 40.02
C GLU A 1067 24.76 -3.32 40.63
N ALA A 1068 24.81 -2.41 41.62
CA ALA A 1068 26.03 -2.05 42.32
C ALA A 1068 26.66 -3.28 43.02
N GLN A 1069 28.00 -3.36 42.99
CA GLN A 1069 28.74 -4.51 43.49
C GLN A 1069 28.40 -4.86 44.96
N ALA A 1070 28.22 -3.87 45.83
CA ALA A 1070 27.86 -4.09 47.23
C ALA A 1070 26.49 -4.79 47.40
N ASN A 1071 25.50 -4.40 46.58
CA ASN A 1071 24.16 -4.98 46.59
C ASN A 1071 24.19 -6.42 46.05
N MET A 1072 24.89 -6.64 44.93
CA MET A 1072 25.05 -7.98 44.35
C MET A 1072 25.82 -8.93 45.27
N SER A 1073 26.86 -8.46 45.95
CA SER A 1073 27.59 -9.24 46.96
C SER A 1073 26.68 -9.61 48.14
N SER A 1074 25.85 -8.68 48.62
CA SER A 1074 24.90 -8.93 49.70
C SER A 1074 23.83 -9.96 49.31
N LEU A 1075 23.25 -9.82 48.11
CA LEU A 1075 22.27 -10.78 47.58
C LEU A 1075 22.89 -12.16 47.36
N ASN A 1076 24.13 -12.23 46.89
CA ASN A 1076 24.83 -13.50 46.72
C ASN A 1076 25.13 -14.18 48.05
N GLY A 1077 25.44 -13.41 49.10
CA GLY A 1077 25.69 -13.90 50.46
C GLY A 1077 24.48 -14.55 51.12
N LEU A 1078 23.26 -14.28 50.65
CA LEU A 1078 22.05 -14.90 51.19
C LEU A 1078 22.02 -16.42 51.06
N ARG A 1079 22.73 -17.00 50.08
CA ARG A 1079 22.82 -18.46 49.91
C ARG A 1079 23.46 -19.17 51.11
N SER A 1080 24.32 -18.48 51.84
CA SER A 1080 24.99 -18.99 53.04
C SER A 1080 24.34 -18.51 54.34
N ASN A 1081 23.23 -17.77 54.24
CA ASN A 1081 22.54 -17.22 55.41
C ASN A 1081 21.64 -18.29 56.06
N LEU A 1082 21.84 -18.50 57.37
CA LEU A 1082 21.09 -19.51 58.15
C LEU A 1082 19.57 -19.26 58.18
N LEU A 1083 19.12 -18.02 57.94
CA LEU A 1083 17.70 -17.66 57.87
C LEU A 1083 17.07 -17.97 56.50
N MET A 1084 17.86 -18.35 55.50
CA MET A 1084 17.42 -18.55 54.11
C MET A 1084 17.72 -19.97 53.59
N VAL A 1085 17.99 -20.94 54.47
CA VAL A 1085 18.44 -22.31 54.10
C VAL A 1085 17.45 -23.07 53.21
N ASN A 1086 16.15 -22.79 53.31
CA ASN A 1086 15.11 -23.42 52.49
C ASN A 1086 14.72 -22.60 51.24
N CYS A 1087 15.48 -21.55 50.91
CA CYS A 1087 15.18 -20.65 49.81
C CYS A 1087 16.03 -20.98 48.59
N MET A 1088 15.46 -20.86 47.39
CA MET A 1088 16.22 -20.96 46.14
C MET A 1088 16.52 -19.57 45.62
N ILE A 1089 17.81 -19.20 45.61
CA ILE A 1089 18.25 -17.85 45.29
C ILE A 1089 18.97 -17.85 43.95
N THR A 1090 18.36 -17.20 42.97
CA THR A 1090 18.96 -16.97 41.65
C THR A 1090 19.24 -15.48 41.50
N THR A 1091 20.47 -15.10 41.14
CA THR A 1091 20.86 -13.70 40.93
C THR A 1091 21.28 -13.47 39.48
N PHE A 1092 21.06 -12.26 38.98
CA PHE A 1092 21.25 -11.90 37.58
C PHE A 1092 22.06 -10.61 37.46
N THR A 1093 22.93 -10.55 36.45
CA THR A 1093 23.47 -9.28 35.94
C THR A 1093 23.13 -9.16 34.46
N HIS A 1094 23.02 -7.94 33.96
CA HIS A 1094 22.62 -7.62 32.60
C HIS A 1094 23.55 -6.58 31.96
N LYS A 1095 23.67 -6.64 30.64
CA LYS A 1095 24.15 -5.56 29.77
C LYS A 1095 22.94 -4.82 29.21
N PRO A 1096 22.69 -3.54 29.60
CA PRO A 1096 21.55 -2.77 29.10
C PRO A 1096 21.48 -2.77 27.56
N LEU A 1097 20.27 -2.87 27.00
CA LEU A 1097 19.98 -3.01 25.55
C LEU A 1097 20.50 -4.29 24.87
N VAL A 1098 21.26 -5.15 25.58
CA VAL A 1098 21.84 -6.39 25.05
C VAL A 1098 21.11 -7.62 25.61
N GLY A 1099 21.21 -7.86 26.92
CA GLY A 1099 20.66 -9.06 27.58
C GLY A 1099 21.38 -9.40 28.89
N ILE A 1100 21.07 -10.58 29.46
CA ILE A 1100 21.70 -11.10 30.68
C ILE A 1100 23.21 -11.30 30.46
N SER A 1101 24.07 -10.81 31.35
CA SER A 1101 25.51 -11.08 31.36
C SER A 1101 25.92 -12.23 32.29
N SER A 1102 25.20 -12.46 33.39
CA SER A 1102 25.44 -13.61 34.26
C SER A 1102 24.18 -14.06 34.98
N VAL A 1103 24.10 -15.36 35.26
CA VAL A 1103 23.12 -15.97 36.15
C VAL A 1103 23.87 -16.76 37.21
N THR A 1104 23.61 -16.53 38.49
CA THR A 1104 24.08 -17.41 39.56
C THR A 1104 22.91 -18.20 40.08
N ASP A 1105 22.97 -19.52 39.98
CA ASP A 1105 21.88 -20.42 40.34
C ASP A 1105 21.73 -20.59 41.88
N PRO A 1106 20.73 -21.35 42.37
CA PRO A 1106 20.56 -21.61 43.80
C PRO A 1106 21.72 -22.34 44.47
N LYS A 1107 22.52 -23.11 43.73
CA LYS A 1107 23.71 -23.81 44.24
C LYS A 1107 24.93 -22.89 44.36
N GLY A 1108 24.85 -21.68 43.80
CA GLY A 1108 25.95 -20.72 43.76
C GLY A 1108 26.86 -20.88 42.54
N ASP A 1109 26.44 -21.69 41.55
CA ASP A 1109 27.17 -21.86 40.30
C ASP A 1109 26.84 -20.69 39.37
N VAL A 1110 27.88 -20.05 38.85
CA VAL A 1110 27.76 -18.86 38.00
C VAL A 1110 27.85 -19.29 36.54
N MET A 1111 26.82 -18.96 35.77
CA MET A 1111 26.84 -18.99 34.32
C MET A 1111 27.09 -17.58 33.78
N THR A 1112 28.05 -17.44 32.86
CA THR A 1112 28.34 -16.17 32.18
C THR A 1112 27.89 -16.23 30.72
N TYR A 1113 27.26 -15.15 30.26
CA TYR A 1113 26.64 -15.02 28.93
C TYR A 1113 27.41 -13.96 28.15
N ASN A 1114 28.12 -14.40 27.12
CA ASN A 1114 28.87 -13.52 26.23
C ASN A 1114 28.12 -13.35 24.93
N TYR A 1115 28.13 -12.13 24.39
CA TYR A 1115 27.44 -11.78 23.16
C TYR A 1115 28.46 -11.46 22.08
N ASP A 1116 28.07 -11.68 20.82
CA ASP A 1116 28.77 -11.12 19.69
C ASP A 1116 28.48 -9.60 19.57
N SER A 1117 29.13 -8.96 18.63
CA SER A 1117 28.95 -7.54 18.29
C SER A 1117 27.57 -7.17 17.77
N PHE A 1118 26.72 -8.14 17.39
CA PHE A 1118 25.31 -7.89 17.07
C PHE A 1118 24.41 -7.99 18.30
N ASN A 1119 24.98 -8.07 19.51
CA ASN A 1119 24.26 -8.29 20.76
C ASN A 1119 23.47 -9.62 20.77
N ARG A 1120 23.97 -10.64 20.06
CA ARG A 1120 23.40 -12.01 20.07
C ARG A 1120 24.27 -12.93 20.94
N LEU A 1121 23.65 -13.84 21.67
CA LEU A 1121 24.31 -14.68 22.69
C LEU A 1121 25.33 -15.68 22.11
N LEU A 1122 26.61 -15.37 22.10
CA LEU A 1122 27.67 -16.19 21.52
C LEU A 1122 28.02 -17.44 22.35
N THR A 1123 28.28 -17.28 23.65
CA THR A 1123 28.63 -18.40 24.54
C THR A 1123 27.99 -18.26 25.91
N VAL A 1124 27.66 -19.41 26.50
CA VAL A 1124 27.33 -19.57 27.92
C VAL A 1124 28.42 -20.42 28.55
N ARG A 1125 29.04 -19.92 29.62
CA ARG A 1125 30.15 -20.61 30.31
C ARG A 1125 29.83 -20.86 31.78
N ASP A 1126 30.35 -21.96 32.32
CA ASP A 1126 30.26 -22.28 33.75
C ASP A 1126 31.24 -21.47 34.61
N ARG A 1127 31.25 -21.73 35.92
CA ARG A 1127 32.12 -21.08 36.91
C ARG A 1127 33.62 -21.34 36.67
N SER A 1128 33.95 -22.48 36.08
CA SER A 1128 35.33 -22.85 35.72
C SER A 1128 35.73 -22.29 34.35
N ASN A 1129 34.88 -21.45 33.75
CA ASN A 1129 35.03 -20.87 32.41
C ASN A 1129 35.00 -21.93 31.29
N ASN A 1130 34.45 -23.12 31.55
CA ASN A 1130 34.17 -24.09 30.50
C ASN A 1130 32.91 -23.67 29.73
N ILE A 1131 32.89 -23.92 28.43
CA ILE A 1131 31.74 -23.64 27.59
C ILE A 1131 30.64 -24.68 27.86
N LEU A 1132 29.49 -24.22 28.35
CA LEU A 1132 28.28 -25.05 28.52
C LEU A 1132 27.45 -25.09 27.23
N SER A 1133 27.40 -23.94 26.55
CA SER A 1133 26.73 -23.80 25.27
C SER A 1133 27.48 -22.76 24.45
N GLU A 1134 27.74 -23.07 23.19
CA GLU A 1134 28.27 -22.12 22.22
C GLU A 1134 27.24 -22.02 21.11
N ASN A 1135 26.70 -20.82 20.92
CA ASN A 1135 25.95 -20.50 19.73
C ASN A 1135 26.94 -19.94 18.72
N GLN A 1136 27.39 -20.81 17.85
CA GLN A 1136 27.97 -20.32 16.62
C GLN A 1136 26.82 -19.80 15.79
N TYR A 1137 26.67 -18.48 15.78
CA TYR A 1137 25.83 -17.79 14.80
C TYR A 1137 26.51 -17.83 13.45
N HIS A 1138 26.56 -19.04 12.92
CA HIS A 1138 26.37 -19.22 11.51
C HIS A 1138 25.04 -18.55 11.25
N TYR A 1139 25.11 -17.37 10.66
CA TYR A 1139 24.20 -17.28 9.55
C TYR A 1139 24.61 -18.56 8.72
N LYS A 1140 23.68 -19.53 8.50
CA LYS A 1140 23.87 -20.71 7.64
C LYS A 1140 24.28 -20.42 6.21
N ASN A 1141 25.57 -20.45 5.94
CA ASN A 1141 26.13 -20.80 4.63
C ASN A 1141 25.12 -21.52 3.71
#